data_AF-A0A7L9BQT8-F1
#
_entry.id   AF-A0A7L9BQT8-F1
#
_cell.length_a   1.000
_cell.length_b   1.000
_cell.length_c   1.000
_cell.angle_alpha   90.00
_cell.angle_beta   90.00
_cell.angle_gamma   90.00
#
_symmetry.space_group_name_H-M   'P 1'
#
loop_
_entity.id
_entity.type
_entity.pdbx_description
1 polymer ?
#
loop_
_entity_poly.entity_id
_entity_poly.type
_entity_poly.pdbx_seq_one_letter_code
_entity_poly.pdbx_strand_id
1 'polypeptide(L)'
;MRSILRVVLCFVSLIGPWPAVAAADDGPSAHWAAIVKAAGERFGGAGERAASFLAEHRPPRDDAVDPEVVFDAIGVALKARETYPWAKGVPDDLFFNDVVPYAVLDEPRAAVRSRVYGLAGPIVKDATTAAEAAQALNRDLFNAAKVKYSTQRRRANQNPLESMEQGLASCTGLSILLVEACRSVGIPARVAGVASWAGRDGNHTWVEVHDGERWRFTGAAEHDPAGLDRGWFTGAAAGGVEGHARYAVVASSWRTTGTSFPLAWSPRDPSVPGVDVTARYAAMGSHAGGATVGVRLWASRGGSRLAAEVVVSARAPGGDPAEHRARTFADPDDINRLAEVPADAFASPPAGSMSFTHGGEARTMPMPAAPAGGRVIEVFWDELPLSEDAAKAQALRSWLSHADAHRDACAADLAADLVKAAGHEMRLLRREFGEAPEGGRSLWISLHGGGGAPAEVNERQWKNQIRLYEPAEGIVVAPRAPSDTWNLWHRPEVDALLARLIESAVIVWNVNPDRVYLMGYSAGGDGVYQLAPRLADRFAAAAMMAGHPNDASPIGLRNLPFAIFMGGNDAAYNRNAVARQWGERLAQLAADDPGGYPHRVTIYPDAGHWMNGKDAEALPWMAGFSRHPWPRRVVWRQGNTPHERFYWLAVDPADATPGREIRAAADGQTITLEADGPLAVELLLHDDLIDLDQPVRVTANRRAVFEGVIPRTEQAIRRSLARRPDPAMAATAAVRVTIPRAEPAEPADR
;
A
#
# COMPACT_ATOMS: atom_id res chain seq x y z
N MET A 1 -42.09 31.21 -53.28
CA MET A 1 -42.86 31.12 -52.02
C MET A 1 -41.84 31.15 -50.89
N ARG A 2 -41.62 32.33 -50.27
CA ARG A 2 -42.06 32.69 -48.90
C ARG A 2 -41.44 31.73 -47.86
N SER A 3 -40.53 32.15 -46.97
CA SER A 3 -40.68 33.29 -46.05
C SER A 3 -39.36 33.87 -45.53
N ILE A 4 -39.43 35.17 -45.24
CA ILE A 4 -38.45 36.08 -44.63
C ILE A 4 -38.51 35.98 -43.09
N LEU A 5 -37.47 36.48 -42.40
CA LEU A 5 -37.47 37.17 -41.09
C LEU A 5 -36.95 36.38 -39.86
N ARG A 6 -35.76 36.75 -39.34
CA ARG A 6 -35.56 37.35 -37.99
C ARG A 6 -34.08 37.53 -37.59
N VAL A 7 -33.72 38.82 -37.43
CA VAL A 7 -32.90 39.44 -36.36
C VAL A 7 -31.40 39.12 -36.30
N VAL A 8 -30.63 40.03 -36.90
CA VAL A 8 -29.27 40.43 -36.51
C VAL A 8 -29.38 41.50 -35.42
N LEU A 9 -28.74 41.33 -34.26
CA LEU A 9 -28.55 42.41 -33.29
C LEU A 9 -27.21 42.27 -32.53
N CYS A 10 -26.45 43.37 -32.55
CA CYS A 10 -25.45 43.82 -31.57
C CYS A 10 -24.18 42.99 -31.32
N PHE A 11 -23.01 43.53 -31.69
CA PHE A 11 -22.06 44.16 -30.75
C PHE A 11 -20.78 44.60 -31.50
N VAL A 12 -20.74 45.87 -31.91
CA VAL A 12 -19.50 46.65 -32.05
C VAL A 12 -19.81 48.03 -31.49
N SER A 13 -19.21 48.38 -30.36
CA SER A 13 -18.97 49.76 -29.94
C SER A 13 -18.04 49.80 -28.70
N LEU A 14 -16.96 50.56 -28.85
CA LEU A 14 -16.26 51.35 -27.83
C LEU A 14 -15.11 50.69 -27.05
N ILE A 15 -13.92 50.89 -27.62
CA ILE A 15 -12.64 51.00 -26.91
C ILE A 15 -12.70 52.27 -26.04
N GLY A 16 -12.62 52.10 -24.72
CA GLY A 16 -12.38 53.18 -23.75
C GLY A 16 -10.96 53.09 -23.16
N PRO A 17 -10.38 54.20 -22.67
CA PRO A 17 -9.04 54.21 -22.11
C PRO A 17 -9.01 53.44 -20.79
N TRP A 18 -7.89 52.75 -20.53
CA TRP A 18 -7.60 52.08 -19.26
C TRP A 18 -7.78 53.05 -18.09
N PRO A 19 -8.46 52.66 -17.00
CA PRO A 19 -8.47 53.49 -15.81
C PRO A 19 -7.07 53.47 -15.22
N ALA A 20 -6.52 54.66 -14.99
CA ALA A 20 -5.40 54.84 -14.09
C ALA A 20 -5.74 54.18 -12.75
N VAL A 21 -4.77 53.48 -12.16
CA VAL A 21 -4.83 53.03 -10.77
C VAL A 21 -4.97 54.28 -9.91
N ALA A 22 -6.20 54.57 -9.48
CA ALA A 22 -6.45 55.53 -8.43
C ALA A 22 -5.88 54.92 -7.13
N ALA A 23 -4.91 55.59 -6.52
CA ALA A 23 -4.61 55.37 -5.12
C ALA A 23 -5.89 55.69 -4.33
N ALA A 24 -6.50 54.67 -3.72
CA ALA A 24 -7.57 54.87 -2.76
C ALA A 24 -6.92 55.36 -1.46
N ASP A 25 -6.80 56.68 -1.36
CA ASP A 25 -6.54 57.40 -0.13
C ASP A 25 -7.88 57.56 0.62
N ASP A 26 -8.38 56.45 1.14
CA ASP A 26 -9.52 56.45 2.05
C ASP A 26 -8.96 56.07 3.43
N GLY A 27 -9.00 57.01 4.38
CA GLY A 27 -8.52 56.79 5.74
C GLY A 27 -9.14 55.55 6.43
N PRO A 28 -8.65 55.18 7.63
CA PRO A 28 -9.09 53.96 8.29
C PRO A 28 -10.63 53.86 8.37
N SER A 29 -11.18 52.68 8.09
CA SER A 29 -12.62 52.44 8.21
C SER A 29 -13.10 52.82 9.61
N ALA A 30 -14.39 53.16 9.78
CA ALA A 30 -14.92 53.58 11.10
C ALA A 30 -14.60 52.56 12.22
N HIS A 31 -14.54 51.27 11.88
CA HIS A 31 -14.11 50.19 12.77
C HIS A 31 -12.64 50.33 13.18
N TRP A 32 -11.73 50.48 12.22
CA TRP A 32 -10.30 50.63 12.49
C TRP A 32 -9.94 51.95 13.15
N ALA A 33 -10.65 53.04 12.84
CA ALA A 33 -10.50 54.31 13.55
C ALA A 33 -10.82 54.14 15.06
N ALA A 34 -11.82 53.33 15.41
CA ALA A 34 -12.12 53.00 16.79
C ALA A 34 -11.03 52.12 17.45
N ILE A 35 -10.50 51.13 16.73
CA ILE A 35 -9.37 50.30 17.20
C ILE A 35 -8.14 51.15 17.48
N VAL A 36 -7.76 52.05 16.57
CA VAL A 36 -6.59 52.93 16.72
C VAL A 36 -6.73 53.81 17.96
N LYS A 37 -7.90 54.45 18.13
CA LYS A 37 -8.18 55.28 19.30
C LYS A 37 -8.09 54.47 20.60
N ALA A 38 -8.75 53.31 20.65
CA ALA A 38 -8.74 52.43 21.81
C ALA A 38 -7.32 51.89 22.13
N ALA A 39 -6.50 51.62 21.12
CA ALA A 39 -5.10 51.23 21.32
C ALA A 39 -4.27 52.37 21.92
N GLY A 40 -4.52 53.62 21.51
CA GLY A 40 -3.92 54.80 22.10
C GLY A 40 -4.32 54.99 23.57
N GLU A 41 -5.59 54.78 23.90
CA GLU A 41 -6.09 54.83 25.28
C GLU A 41 -5.52 53.71 26.15
N ARG A 42 -5.37 52.48 25.61
CA ARG A 42 -4.93 51.30 26.36
C ARG A 42 -3.42 51.19 26.50
N PHE A 43 -2.65 51.60 25.49
CA PHE A 43 -1.19 51.39 25.42
C PHE A 43 -0.40 52.67 25.11
N GLY A 44 -1.03 53.84 25.19
CA GLY A 44 -0.41 55.13 24.94
C GLY A 44 -0.04 55.36 23.47
N GLY A 45 0.74 56.40 23.20
CA GLY A 45 1.09 56.80 21.83
C GLY A 45 1.86 55.73 21.03
N ALA A 46 2.53 54.77 21.69
CA ALA A 46 3.13 53.63 21.00
C ALA A 46 2.06 52.64 20.49
N GLY A 47 1.00 52.43 21.27
CA GLY A 47 -0.16 51.65 20.85
C GLY A 47 -0.92 52.27 19.69
N GLU A 48 -1.11 53.58 19.71
CA GLU A 48 -1.75 54.31 18.62
C GLU A 48 -0.97 54.21 17.30
N ARG A 49 0.37 54.37 17.35
CA ARG A 49 1.23 54.19 16.16
C ARG A 49 1.23 52.76 15.65
N ALA A 50 1.31 51.78 16.55
CA ALA A 50 1.23 50.37 16.20
C ALA A 50 -0.09 50.03 15.51
N ALA A 51 -1.23 50.44 16.09
CA ALA A 51 -2.55 50.20 15.52
C ALA A 51 -2.75 50.94 14.19
N SER A 52 -2.24 52.17 14.06
CA SER A 52 -2.28 52.93 12.81
C SER A 52 -1.53 52.22 11.69
N PHE A 53 -0.32 51.72 11.97
CA PHE A 53 0.47 50.96 11.00
C PHE A 53 -0.25 49.67 10.57
N LEU A 54 -0.86 48.96 11.54
CA LEU A 54 -1.65 47.77 11.23
C LEU A 54 -2.84 48.12 10.35
N ALA A 55 -3.56 49.20 10.67
CA ALA A 55 -4.71 49.67 9.92
C ALA A 55 -4.33 50.04 8.47
N GLU A 56 -3.21 50.73 8.26
CA GLU A 56 -2.75 51.15 6.92
C GLU A 56 -2.46 49.97 6.00
N HIS A 57 -1.88 48.89 6.51
CA HIS A 57 -1.41 47.76 5.71
C HIS A 57 -2.24 46.49 5.85
N ARG A 58 -3.36 46.52 6.56
CA ARG A 58 -4.22 45.35 6.74
C ARG A 58 -4.70 44.79 5.40
N PRO A 59 -4.87 43.47 5.28
CA PRO A 59 -5.57 42.91 4.14
C PRO A 59 -7.07 43.24 4.23
N PRO A 60 -7.79 43.39 3.09
CA PRO A 60 -9.23 43.71 3.10
C PRO A 60 -10.11 42.76 3.92
N ARG A 61 -9.71 41.47 4.02
CA ARG A 61 -10.42 40.48 4.85
C ARG A 61 -10.47 40.81 6.35
N ASP A 62 -9.57 41.68 6.82
CA ASP A 62 -9.46 42.07 8.22
C ASP A 62 -10.19 43.41 8.53
N ASP A 63 -11.04 43.91 7.62
CA ASP A 63 -11.81 45.15 7.83
C ASP A 63 -12.74 45.09 9.04
N ALA A 64 -13.21 43.90 9.41
CA ALA A 64 -14.06 43.64 10.58
C ALA A 64 -13.37 42.71 11.59
N VAL A 65 -12.03 42.76 11.70
CA VAL A 65 -11.29 41.95 12.68
C VAL A 65 -11.76 42.25 14.10
N ASP A 66 -11.82 41.22 14.95
CA ASP A 66 -12.08 41.39 16.38
C ASP A 66 -10.96 42.26 17.01
N PRO A 67 -11.29 43.39 17.66
CA PRO A 67 -10.30 44.26 18.31
C PRO A 67 -9.39 43.53 19.29
N GLU A 68 -9.84 42.48 19.98
CA GLU A 68 -9.00 41.76 20.94
C GLU A 68 -7.85 40.99 20.26
N VAL A 69 -8.01 40.56 19.00
CA VAL A 69 -6.90 39.98 18.23
C VAL A 69 -5.77 40.99 18.04
N VAL A 70 -6.13 42.25 17.79
CA VAL A 70 -5.18 43.35 17.59
C VAL A 70 -4.57 43.78 18.93
N PHE A 71 -5.39 43.96 19.96
CA PHE A 71 -4.91 44.40 21.27
C PHE A 71 -4.02 43.38 21.97
N ASP A 72 -4.30 42.08 21.81
CA ASP A 72 -3.44 41.00 22.30
C ASP A 72 -2.03 41.09 21.67
N ALA A 73 -1.97 41.28 20.35
CA ALA A 73 -0.71 41.40 19.64
C ALA A 73 0.10 42.65 20.04
N ILE A 74 -0.56 43.83 20.05
CA ILE A 74 0.08 45.10 20.43
C ILE A 74 0.57 45.06 21.88
N GLY A 75 -0.29 44.62 22.80
CA GLY A 75 0.03 44.62 24.23
C GLY A 75 1.24 43.76 24.55
N VAL A 76 1.31 42.54 23.99
CA VAL A 76 2.45 41.65 24.20
C VAL A 76 3.69 42.16 23.48
N ALA A 77 3.59 42.70 22.26
CA ALA A 77 4.74 43.23 21.54
C ALA A 77 5.39 44.40 22.31
N LEU A 78 4.59 45.35 22.80
CA LEU A 78 5.10 46.48 23.59
C LEU A 78 5.73 46.01 24.91
N LYS A 79 5.08 45.07 25.60
CA LYS A 79 5.64 44.42 26.79
C LYS A 79 6.99 43.76 26.50
N ALA A 80 7.10 43.03 25.39
CA ALA A 80 8.33 42.36 24.99
C ALA A 80 9.44 43.37 24.68
N ARG A 81 9.10 44.50 24.04
CA ARG A 81 10.03 45.59 23.74
C ARG A 81 10.68 46.19 24.99
N GLU A 82 9.93 46.28 26.09
CA GLU A 82 10.43 46.75 27.37
C GLU A 82 11.21 45.66 28.14
N THR A 83 10.78 44.41 28.00
CA THR A 83 11.28 43.27 28.78
C THR A 83 12.64 42.78 28.30
N TYR A 84 12.80 42.55 26.99
CA TYR A 84 13.96 41.83 26.46
C TYR A 84 15.04 42.75 25.91
N PRO A 85 16.34 42.48 26.16
CA PRO A 85 17.43 43.35 25.74
C PRO A 85 17.54 43.49 24.22
N TRP A 86 17.33 42.41 23.46
CA TRP A 86 17.35 42.44 22.00
C TRP A 86 16.17 43.23 21.39
N ALA A 87 15.03 43.29 22.09
CA ALA A 87 13.83 43.95 21.58
C ALA A 87 13.91 45.48 21.68
N LYS A 88 14.67 46.01 22.65
CA LYS A 88 14.86 47.47 22.86
C LYS A 88 15.54 48.15 21.67
N GLY A 89 16.46 47.46 21.01
CA GLY A 89 17.24 47.98 19.88
C GLY A 89 16.53 47.86 18.52
N VAL A 90 15.35 47.26 18.44
CA VAL A 90 14.63 47.09 17.17
C VAL A 90 14.12 48.44 16.67
N PRO A 91 14.48 48.87 15.44
CA PRO A 91 13.95 50.08 14.82
C PRO A 91 12.42 50.05 14.68
N ASP A 92 11.75 51.21 14.77
CA ASP A 92 10.28 51.30 14.76
C ASP A 92 9.65 50.70 13.50
N ASP A 93 10.26 50.89 12.33
CA ASP A 93 9.77 50.35 11.06
C ASP A 93 9.79 48.81 11.03
N LEU A 94 10.89 48.22 11.49
CA LEU A 94 11.04 46.77 11.61
C LEU A 94 10.15 46.21 12.72
N PHE A 95 10.02 46.93 13.84
CA PHE A 95 9.17 46.52 14.96
C PHE A 95 7.70 46.47 14.56
N PHE A 96 7.19 47.52 13.90
CA PHE A 96 5.79 47.54 13.45
C PHE A 96 5.51 46.55 12.32
N ASN A 97 6.48 46.26 11.45
CA ASN A 97 6.28 45.33 10.33
C ASN A 97 6.45 43.85 10.69
N ASP A 98 7.35 43.52 11.62
CA ASP A 98 7.80 42.14 11.81
C ASP A 98 7.70 41.64 13.26
N VAL A 99 7.23 42.48 14.21
CA VAL A 99 6.95 42.09 15.61
C VAL A 99 5.48 42.28 15.98
N VAL A 100 4.92 43.46 15.69
CA VAL A 100 3.55 43.83 16.07
C VAL A 100 2.43 43.05 15.36
N PRO A 101 2.53 42.66 14.07
CA PRO A 101 1.37 42.10 13.36
C PRO A 101 0.74 40.91 14.05
N TYR A 102 -0.58 40.87 14.08
CA TYR A 102 -1.39 39.82 14.73
C TYR A 102 -1.55 38.55 13.88
N ALA A 103 -0.94 38.53 12.70
CA ALA A 103 -0.88 37.39 11.80
C ALA A 103 0.41 37.39 10.99
N VAL A 104 0.75 36.24 10.44
CA VAL A 104 1.95 35.99 9.64
C VAL A 104 1.62 35.84 8.15
N LEU A 105 0.54 35.15 7.82
CA LEU A 105 0.02 34.90 6.47
C LEU A 105 -1.52 35.12 6.45
N ASP A 106 -2.27 34.16 5.89
CA ASP A 106 -3.74 34.13 5.81
C ASP A 106 -4.39 33.17 6.83
N GLU A 107 -3.67 32.80 7.89
CA GLU A 107 -4.21 31.93 8.93
C GLU A 107 -5.45 32.54 9.61
N PRO A 108 -6.40 31.71 10.10
CA PRO A 108 -7.58 32.20 10.81
C PRO A 108 -7.21 33.10 11.99
N ARG A 109 -7.83 34.29 12.06
CA ARG A 109 -7.52 35.31 13.08
C ARG A 109 -7.98 34.85 14.46
N ALA A 110 -7.08 34.90 15.43
CA ALA A 110 -7.36 34.61 16.84
C ALA A 110 -6.36 35.36 17.74
N ALA A 111 -6.78 35.68 18.96
CA ALA A 111 -5.90 36.28 19.97
C ALA A 111 -4.95 35.20 20.53
N VAL A 112 -3.81 34.99 19.84
CA VAL A 112 -2.87 33.90 20.13
C VAL A 112 -1.63 34.35 20.89
N ARG A 113 -1.29 35.65 20.83
CA ARG A 113 0.01 36.19 21.21
C ARG A 113 0.29 36.04 22.70
N SER A 114 -0.67 36.31 23.58
CA SER A 114 -0.49 36.11 25.02
C SER A 114 -0.30 34.65 25.39
N ARG A 115 -1.01 33.73 24.73
CA ARG A 115 -0.86 32.29 24.98
C ARG A 115 0.52 31.80 24.55
N VAL A 116 0.97 32.21 23.37
CA VAL A 116 2.29 31.87 22.85
C VAL A 116 3.41 32.47 23.71
N TYR A 117 3.26 33.71 24.18
CA TYR A 117 4.19 34.33 25.12
C TYR A 117 4.38 33.51 26.40
N GLY A 118 3.30 32.93 26.94
CA GLY A 118 3.35 32.06 28.11
C GLY A 118 4.19 30.79 27.92
N LEU A 119 4.35 30.32 26.68
CA LEU A 119 5.22 29.21 26.32
C LEU A 119 6.65 29.69 26.01
N ALA A 120 6.77 30.77 25.23
CA ALA A 120 8.03 31.29 24.72
C ALA A 120 8.91 31.94 25.81
N GLY A 121 8.30 32.71 26.72
CA GLY A 121 9.02 33.44 27.77
C GLY A 121 9.94 32.56 28.63
N PRO A 122 9.45 31.43 29.20
CA PRO A 122 10.29 30.51 29.96
C PRO A 122 11.45 29.90 29.16
N ILE A 123 11.29 29.72 27.84
CA ILE A 123 12.30 29.12 26.96
C ILE A 123 13.47 30.08 26.72
N VAL A 124 13.19 31.39 26.58
CA VAL A 124 14.20 32.40 26.24
C VAL A 124 14.80 33.11 27.45
N LYS A 125 14.46 32.69 28.67
CA LYS A 125 14.83 33.38 29.92
C LYS A 125 16.35 33.60 30.08
N ASP A 126 17.16 32.69 29.56
CA ASP A 126 18.62 32.70 29.68
C ASP A 126 19.31 33.23 28.41
N ALA A 127 18.55 33.57 27.37
CA ALA A 127 19.10 34.16 26.15
C ALA A 127 19.51 35.61 26.41
N THR A 128 20.55 36.06 25.71
CA THR A 128 21.01 37.45 25.76
C THR A 128 20.90 38.15 24.41
N THR A 129 20.82 37.38 23.32
CA THR A 129 20.67 37.88 21.95
C THR A 129 19.42 37.33 21.27
N ALA A 130 18.95 38.02 20.22
CA ALA A 130 17.83 37.54 19.41
C ALA A 130 18.13 36.17 18.75
N ALA A 131 19.39 35.94 18.33
CA ALA A 131 19.79 34.68 17.72
C ALA A 131 19.73 33.50 18.71
N GLU A 132 20.23 33.68 19.92
CA GLU A 132 20.14 32.67 20.99
C GLU A 132 18.69 32.37 21.36
N ALA A 133 17.87 33.41 21.48
CA ALA A 133 16.44 33.27 21.79
C ALA A 133 15.70 32.52 20.67
N ALA A 134 15.95 32.84 19.40
CA ALA A 134 15.36 32.13 18.26
C ALA A 134 15.78 30.65 18.21
N GLN A 135 17.06 30.35 18.49
CA GLN A 135 17.56 28.97 18.57
C GLN A 135 16.91 28.20 19.72
N ALA A 136 16.77 28.82 20.90
CA ALA A 136 16.09 28.20 22.04
C ALA A 136 14.62 27.90 21.73
N LEU A 137 13.91 28.84 21.09
CA LEU A 137 12.53 28.62 20.65
C LEU A 137 12.45 27.46 19.67
N ASN A 138 13.29 27.42 18.63
CA ASN A 138 13.21 26.33 17.65
C ASN A 138 13.48 24.94 18.26
N ARG A 139 14.35 24.88 19.27
CA ARG A 139 14.68 23.65 19.99
C ARG A 139 13.55 23.15 20.89
N ASP A 140 12.95 24.05 21.67
CA ASP A 140 12.14 23.66 22.82
C ASP A 140 10.64 23.95 22.66
N LEU A 141 10.26 24.89 21.78
CA LEU A 141 8.88 25.36 21.65
C LEU A 141 7.89 24.26 21.26
N PHE A 142 8.24 23.44 20.26
CA PHE A 142 7.31 22.46 19.70
C PHE A 142 6.99 21.33 20.69
N ASN A 143 7.97 20.96 21.51
CA ASN A 143 7.76 20.03 22.63
C ASN A 143 6.86 20.66 23.70
N ALA A 144 7.11 21.93 24.07
CA ALA A 144 6.28 22.65 25.03
C ALA A 144 4.83 22.84 24.52
N ALA A 145 4.67 23.08 23.23
CA ALA A 145 3.38 23.24 22.56
C ALA A 145 2.69 21.90 22.22
N LYS A 146 3.42 20.77 22.33
CA LYS A 146 2.97 19.42 21.94
C LYS A 146 2.51 19.33 20.48
N VAL A 147 3.21 20.01 19.58
CA VAL A 147 2.91 20.03 18.14
C VAL A 147 4.01 19.33 17.36
N LYS A 148 3.65 18.44 16.44
CA LYS A 148 4.58 17.79 15.50
C LYS A 148 4.18 18.00 14.05
N TYR A 149 5.14 17.86 13.14
CA TYR A 149 4.87 17.88 11.71
C TYR A 149 3.92 16.73 11.30
N SER A 150 2.96 17.00 10.43
CA SER A 150 2.15 16.00 9.75
C SER A 150 1.42 16.60 8.55
N THR A 151 1.14 15.79 7.53
CA THR A 151 0.26 16.13 6.40
C THR A 151 -1.22 15.81 6.67
N GLN A 152 -1.53 15.08 7.75
CA GLN A 152 -2.90 14.73 8.19
C GLN A 152 -3.59 15.85 9.00
N ARG A 153 -2.89 16.96 9.20
CA ARG A 153 -3.40 18.21 9.79
C ARG A 153 -4.63 18.78 9.07
N ARG A 154 -5.44 19.59 9.76
CA ARG A 154 -6.73 20.12 9.25
C ARG A 154 -6.56 21.03 8.02
N ARG A 155 -5.54 21.89 8.01
CA ARG A 155 -5.20 22.82 6.93
C ARG A 155 -3.73 23.22 6.99
N ALA A 156 -3.16 23.74 5.91
CA ALA A 156 -1.75 24.09 5.89
C ALA A 156 -1.42 25.32 6.76
N ASN A 157 -2.26 26.35 6.71
CA ASN A 157 -2.13 27.65 7.39
C ASN A 157 -2.87 27.70 8.74
N GLN A 158 -2.70 26.67 9.58
CA GLN A 158 -3.28 26.70 10.93
C GLN A 158 -2.67 27.83 11.74
N ASN A 159 -3.50 28.52 12.53
CA ASN A 159 -2.98 29.42 13.54
C ASN A 159 -2.34 28.62 14.71
N PRO A 160 -1.59 29.27 15.62
CA PRO A 160 -0.94 28.59 16.75
C PRO A 160 -1.89 27.76 17.62
N LEU A 161 -3.11 28.25 17.91
CA LEU A 161 -4.06 27.55 18.77
C LEU A 161 -4.60 26.29 18.09
N GLU A 162 -4.95 26.36 16.81
CA GLU A 162 -5.38 25.19 16.03
C GLU A 162 -4.28 24.12 15.96
N SER A 163 -3.02 24.55 15.83
CA SER A 163 -1.87 23.63 15.81
C SER A 163 -1.68 22.93 17.16
N MET A 164 -1.78 23.68 18.27
CA MET A 164 -1.71 23.15 19.63
C MET A 164 -2.88 22.23 19.98
N GLU A 165 -4.09 22.57 19.54
CA GLU A 165 -5.29 21.76 19.75
C GLU A 165 -5.19 20.42 19.01
N GLN A 166 -4.75 20.44 17.75
CA GLN A 166 -4.62 19.21 16.96
C GLN A 166 -3.37 18.39 17.34
N GLY A 167 -2.34 19.04 17.89
CA GLY A 167 -1.01 18.46 18.08
C GLY A 167 -0.26 18.17 16.77
N LEU A 168 -0.80 18.60 15.62
CA LEU A 168 -0.28 18.37 14.28
C LEU A 168 -0.26 19.69 13.49
N ALA A 169 0.81 19.91 12.73
CA ALA A 169 0.92 21.07 11.84
C ALA A 169 1.70 20.75 10.56
N SER A 170 1.48 21.53 9.50
CA SER A 170 2.32 21.50 8.31
C SER A 170 3.63 22.29 8.52
N CYS A 171 4.56 22.26 7.56
CA CYS A 171 5.75 23.13 7.59
C CYS A 171 5.36 24.61 7.70
N THR A 172 4.26 25.02 7.08
CA THR A 172 3.69 26.37 7.24
C THR A 172 3.15 26.59 8.64
N GLY A 173 2.36 25.67 9.18
CA GLY A 173 1.80 25.81 10.53
C GLY A 173 2.88 25.88 11.62
N LEU A 174 3.93 25.06 11.50
CA LEU A 174 5.10 25.12 12.38
C LEU A 174 5.84 26.45 12.24
N SER A 175 5.99 26.96 11.01
CA SER A 175 6.65 28.25 10.77
C SER A 175 5.84 29.42 11.32
N ILE A 176 4.50 29.41 11.18
CA ILE A 176 3.60 30.41 11.80
C ILE A 176 3.76 30.38 13.32
N LEU A 177 3.73 29.18 13.94
CA LEU A 177 3.89 29.04 15.39
C LEU A 177 5.24 29.58 15.88
N LEU A 178 6.34 29.28 15.17
CA LEU A 178 7.67 29.76 15.54
C LEU A 178 7.82 31.27 15.32
N VAL A 179 7.29 31.84 14.23
CA VAL A 179 7.25 33.30 14.02
C VAL A 179 6.47 33.96 15.14
N GLU A 180 5.29 33.46 15.49
CA GLU A 180 4.49 34.04 16.58
C GLU A 180 5.20 33.93 17.94
N ALA A 181 5.96 32.86 18.18
CA ALA A 181 6.79 32.75 19.37
C ALA A 181 7.92 33.79 19.39
N CYS A 182 8.65 33.94 18.29
CA CYS A 182 9.68 34.97 18.13
C CYS A 182 9.11 36.38 18.36
N ARG A 183 7.99 36.70 17.72
CA ARG A 183 7.29 37.99 17.86
C ARG A 183 6.82 38.25 19.28
N SER A 184 6.32 37.22 19.97
CA SER A 184 5.88 37.33 21.37
C SER A 184 7.00 37.74 22.33
N VAL A 185 8.26 37.41 21.99
CA VAL A 185 9.44 37.82 22.77
C VAL A 185 10.23 38.94 22.10
N GLY A 186 9.61 39.67 21.17
CA GLY A 186 10.16 40.90 20.59
C GLY A 186 11.23 40.70 19.51
N ILE A 187 11.36 39.50 18.96
CA ILE A 187 12.26 39.21 17.84
C ILE A 187 11.52 39.48 16.52
N PRO A 188 12.03 40.36 15.64
CA PRO A 188 11.44 40.52 14.31
C PRO A 188 11.55 39.22 13.53
N ALA A 189 10.40 38.68 13.11
CA ALA A 189 10.32 37.39 12.46
C ALA A 189 9.24 37.35 11.38
N ARG A 190 9.48 36.53 10.35
CA ARG A 190 8.58 36.32 9.21
C ARG A 190 8.74 34.93 8.63
N VAL A 191 7.74 34.47 7.87
CA VAL A 191 7.82 33.22 7.14
C VAL A 191 8.52 33.47 5.82
N ALA A 192 9.51 32.66 5.46
CA ALA A 192 10.05 32.59 4.10
C ALA A 192 9.63 31.27 3.46
N GLY A 193 9.51 31.26 2.13
CA GLY A 193 9.09 30.07 1.42
C GLY A 193 9.23 30.17 -0.08
N VAL A 194 9.04 29.02 -0.72
CA VAL A 194 9.03 28.88 -2.17
C VAL A 194 7.75 28.17 -2.59
N ALA A 195 7.11 28.61 -3.69
CA ALA A 195 5.92 27.94 -4.22
C ALA A 195 6.25 26.56 -4.81
N SER A 196 7.45 26.43 -5.38
CA SER A 196 8.02 25.20 -5.91
C SER A 196 9.54 25.30 -5.94
N TRP A 197 10.26 24.23 -5.61
CA TRP A 197 11.72 24.21 -5.82
C TRP A 197 12.07 24.34 -7.31
N ALA A 198 13.18 25.02 -7.60
CA ALA A 198 13.75 25.01 -8.94
C ALA A 198 14.35 23.63 -9.24
N GLY A 199 13.85 22.95 -10.28
CA GLY A 199 14.41 21.67 -10.76
C GLY A 199 14.08 20.43 -9.91
N ARG A 200 13.11 20.51 -8.99
CA ARG A 200 12.46 19.36 -8.33
C ARG A 200 11.04 19.72 -7.88
N ASP A 201 10.20 18.70 -7.69
CA ASP A 201 8.85 18.90 -7.15
C ASP A 201 8.86 19.25 -5.66
N GLY A 202 7.78 19.90 -5.22
CA GLY A 202 7.54 20.23 -3.82
C GLY A 202 7.76 21.70 -3.49
N ASN A 203 7.21 22.11 -2.35
CA ASN A 203 7.34 23.45 -1.77
C ASN A 203 7.84 23.33 -0.33
N HIS A 204 8.22 24.45 0.26
CA HIS A 204 8.54 24.50 1.68
C HIS A 204 8.44 25.93 2.21
N THR A 205 8.17 26.03 3.51
CA THR A 205 8.19 27.28 4.26
C THR A 205 9.01 27.10 5.52
N TRP A 206 9.77 28.11 5.88
CA TRP A 206 10.64 28.17 7.05
C TRP A 206 10.60 29.59 7.65
N VAL A 207 11.45 29.86 8.64
CA VAL A 207 11.42 31.12 9.40
C VAL A 207 12.65 31.96 9.14
N GLU A 208 12.44 33.26 8.91
CA GLU A 208 13.49 34.27 9.01
C GLU A 208 13.34 35.08 10.30
N VAL A 209 14.46 35.37 10.96
CA VAL A 209 14.55 36.21 12.15
C VAL A 209 15.60 37.29 11.96
N HIS A 210 15.37 38.48 12.48
CA HIS A 210 16.39 39.54 12.49
C HIS A 210 17.22 39.44 13.79
N ASP A 211 18.53 39.22 13.67
CA ASP A 211 19.40 38.99 14.84
C ASP A 211 19.87 40.28 15.54
N GLY A 212 19.54 41.44 14.95
CA GLY A 212 19.97 42.77 15.40
C GLY A 212 20.83 43.46 14.35
N GLU A 213 21.48 42.71 13.47
CA GLU A 213 22.30 43.22 12.37
C GLU A 213 21.69 42.90 11.01
N ARG A 214 21.19 41.68 10.82
CA ARG A 214 20.64 41.23 9.54
C ARG A 214 19.58 40.14 9.70
N TRP A 215 18.86 39.87 8.60
CA TRP A 215 17.99 38.71 8.49
C TRP A 215 18.80 37.41 8.41
N ARG A 216 18.44 36.45 9.26
CA ARG A 216 18.95 35.09 9.36
C ARG A 216 17.79 34.11 9.17
N PHE A 217 18.04 32.84 8.88
CA PHE A 217 16.96 31.85 8.77
C PHE A 217 17.17 30.59 9.61
N THR A 218 16.09 29.86 9.83
CA THR A 218 16.08 28.54 10.47
C THR A 218 14.84 27.76 10.00
N GLY A 219 14.92 26.43 9.99
CA GLY A 219 13.74 25.59 9.82
C GLY A 219 12.80 25.66 11.03
N ALA A 220 11.62 25.07 10.95
CA ALA A 220 10.66 25.05 12.05
C ALA A 220 10.54 23.64 12.64
N ALA A 221 10.89 23.47 13.91
CA ALA A 221 11.13 22.19 14.58
C ALA A 221 12.39 21.47 14.07
N GLU A 222 13.35 22.26 13.57
CA GLU A 222 14.57 21.81 12.91
C GLU A 222 15.79 22.53 13.48
N HIS A 223 15.90 22.55 14.81
CA HIS A 223 17.02 23.18 15.49
C HIS A 223 18.36 22.57 15.05
N ASP A 224 19.31 23.44 14.67
CA ASP A 224 20.68 23.07 14.35
C ASP A 224 21.62 23.63 15.43
N PRO A 225 22.34 22.78 16.18
CA PRO A 225 23.24 23.22 17.24
C PRO A 225 24.41 24.09 16.75
N ALA A 226 24.70 24.10 15.45
CA ALA A 226 25.71 24.97 14.84
C ALA A 226 25.17 26.38 14.47
N GLY A 227 23.93 26.71 14.85
CA GLY A 227 23.36 28.06 14.78
C GLY A 227 22.41 28.31 13.62
N LEU A 228 22.08 29.59 13.41
CA LEU A 228 21.19 30.05 12.33
C LEU A 228 21.87 29.95 10.96
N ASP A 229 21.07 30.13 9.90
CA ASP A 229 21.42 29.96 8.49
C ASP A 229 21.75 28.52 8.09
N ARG A 230 21.07 27.57 8.73
CA ARG A 230 21.18 26.14 8.46
C ARG A 230 19.80 25.52 8.35
N GLY A 231 19.65 24.61 7.39
CA GLY A 231 18.45 23.85 7.15
C GLY A 231 18.69 22.85 6.02
N TRP A 232 17.99 21.72 6.02
CA TRP A 232 18.10 20.72 4.94
C TRP A 232 17.70 21.31 3.57
N PHE A 233 16.89 22.37 3.58
CA PHE A 233 16.41 23.06 2.38
C PHE A 233 17.40 24.08 1.79
N THR A 234 18.48 24.45 2.49
CA THR A 234 19.37 25.54 2.08
C THR A 234 19.93 25.34 0.67
N GLY A 235 20.33 24.12 0.31
CA GLY A 235 20.84 23.82 -1.04
C GLY A 235 19.78 23.99 -2.13
N ALA A 236 18.52 23.66 -1.85
CA ALA A 236 17.42 23.85 -2.78
C ALA A 236 16.97 25.32 -2.89
N ALA A 237 16.99 26.05 -1.77
CA ALA A 237 16.70 27.48 -1.74
C ALA A 237 17.76 28.31 -2.50
N ALA A 238 19.02 27.88 -2.49
CA ALA A 238 20.10 28.50 -3.27
C ALA A 238 19.86 28.43 -4.79
N GLY A 239 19.05 27.46 -5.26
CA GLY A 239 18.64 27.36 -6.66
C GLY A 239 17.45 28.25 -7.06
N GLY A 240 16.95 29.09 -6.15
CA GLY A 240 15.82 29.98 -6.42
C GLY A 240 16.09 30.95 -7.58
N VAL A 241 15.02 31.38 -8.25
CA VAL A 241 15.10 32.29 -9.40
C VAL A 241 14.43 33.62 -9.04
N GLU A 242 15.24 34.66 -8.92
CA GLU A 242 14.80 36.01 -8.55
C GLU A 242 13.71 36.52 -9.50
N GLY A 243 12.66 37.12 -8.95
CA GLY A 243 11.50 37.62 -9.68
C GLY A 243 10.57 36.54 -10.25
N HIS A 244 10.89 35.25 -10.12
CA HIS A 244 10.08 34.17 -10.69
C HIS A 244 8.93 33.78 -9.76
N ALA A 245 7.68 33.90 -10.23
CA ALA A 245 6.46 33.66 -9.44
C ALA A 245 6.37 32.29 -8.75
N ARG A 246 7.09 31.27 -9.23
CA ARG A 246 7.12 29.93 -8.59
C ARG A 246 8.40 29.61 -7.83
N TYR A 247 9.53 30.16 -8.27
CA TYR A 247 10.86 29.67 -7.89
C TYR A 247 11.65 30.71 -7.08
N ALA A 248 11.15 31.93 -6.96
CA ALA A 248 11.70 32.91 -6.05
C ALA A 248 11.48 32.47 -4.60
N VAL A 249 12.47 32.73 -3.76
CA VAL A 249 12.31 32.66 -2.31
C VAL A 249 11.71 33.98 -1.85
N VAL A 250 10.51 33.93 -1.28
CA VAL A 250 9.78 35.12 -0.84
C VAL A 250 9.55 35.04 0.65
N ALA A 251 9.84 36.12 1.36
CA ALA A 251 9.54 36.26 2.79
C ALA A 251 8.29 37.13 2.99
N SER A 252 7.40 36.76 3.91
CA SER A 252 6.16 37.49 4.14
C SER A 252 6.41 38.88 4.73
N SER A 253 5.50 39.81 4.47
CA SER A 253 5.54 41.18 4.98
C SER A 253 4.14 41.61 5.38
N TRP A 254 4.02 42.39 6.46
CA TRP A 254 2.75 43.04 6.79
C TRP A 254 2.50 44.23 5.88
N ARG A 255 3.50 45.10 5.73
CA ARG A 255 3.48 46.21 4.79
C ARG A 255 3.25 45.70 3.39
N THR A 256 2.33 46.35 2.67
CA THR A 256 2.12 46.13 1.25
C THR A 256 3.40 46.36 0.46
N THR A 257 3.76 45.40 -0.36
CA THR A 257 4.92 45.46 -1.26
C THR A 257 4.46 45.22 -2.70
N GLY A 258 5.38 45.33 -3.66
CA GLY A 258 5.11 44.94 -5.05
C GLY A 258 5.13 43.44 -5.33
N THR A 259 5.25 42.59 -4.30
CA THR A 259 5.40 41.13 -4.43
C THR A 259 4.47 40.43 -3.44
N SER A 260 3.92 39.28 -3.82
CA SER A 260 3.06 38.48 -2.93
C SER A 260 3.79 37.23 -2.47
N PHE A 261 3.56 36.83 -1.22
CA PHE A 261 4.05 35.58 -0.67
C PHE A 261 3.31 34.39 -1.33
N PRO A 262 4.02 33.31 -1.72
CA PRO A 262 3.40 32.16 -2.38
C PRO A 262 2.64 31.27 -1.38
N LEU A 263 1.31 31.35 -1.40
CA LEU A 263 0.45 30.47 -0.60
C LEU A 263 0.27 29.12 -1.29
N ALA A 264 0.90 28.06 -0.77
CA ALA A 264 0.87 26.73 -1.37
C ALA A 264 -0.56 26.14 -1.52
N TRP A 265 -1.49 26.52 -0.65
CA TRP A 265 -2.90 26.12 -0.68
C TRP A 265 -3.78 27.06 -1.52
N SER A 266 -3.28 28.25 -1.87
CA SER A 266 -4.00 29.24 -2.68
C SER A 266 -3.04 29.99 -3.62
N PRO A 267 -2.44 29.34 -4.64
CA PRO A 267 -1.29 29.88 -5.38
C PRO A 267 -1.56 31.13 -6.22
N ARG A 268 -2.83 31.53 -6.36
CA ARG A 268 -3.24 32.72 -7.13
C ARG A 268 -3.71 33.87 -6.23
N ASP A 269 -3.70 33.68 -4.92
CA ASP A 269 -4.14 34.69 -3.97
C ASP A 269 -2.98 35.65 -3.65
N PRO A 270 -3.07 36.93 -4.05
CA PRO A 270 -2.02 37.91 -3.82
C PRO A 270 -2.12 38.59 -2.44
N SER A 271 -3.06 38.18 -1.58
CA SER A 271 -3.48 38.91 -0.37
C SER A 271 -2.43 38.98 0.74
N VAL A 272 -1.35 38.20 0.64
CA VAL A 272 -0.24 38.26 1.61
C VAL A 272 0.94 38.94 0.92
N PRO A 273 1.33 40.16 1.34
CA PRO A 273 2.52 40.82 0.82
C PRO A 273 3.79 40.02 1.14
N GLY A 274 4.80 40.18 0.29
CA GLY A 274 6.09 39.51 0.44
C GLY A 274 7.25 40.30 -0.11
N VAL A 275 8.46 39.92 0.24
CA VAL A 275 9.71 40.49 -0.24
C VAL A 275 10.49 39.37 -0.90
N ASP A 276 10.90 39.56 -2.16
CA ASP A 276 11.82 38.63 -2.81
C ASP A 276 13.18 38.69 -2.07
N VAL A 277 13.57 37.57 -1.51
CA VAL A 277 14.82 37.40 -0.75
C VAL A 277 15.74 36.38 -1.42
N THR A 278 15.46 36.01 -2.67
CA THR A 278 16.18 34.97 -3.42
C THR A 278 17.68 35.18 -3.42
N ALA A 279 18.12 36.43 -3.63
CA ALA A 279 19.54 36.79 -3.63
C ALA A 279 20.27 36.40 -2.34
N ARG A 280 19.59 36.42 -1.18
CA ARG A 280 20.16 36.01 0.11
C ARG A 280 20.51 34.53 0.12
N TYR A 281 19.65 33.68 -0.42
CA TYR A 281 19.85 32.24 -0.46
C TYR A 281 20.82 31.84 -1.58
N ALA A 282 20.75 32.51 -2.74
CA ALA A 282 21.70 32.30 -3.83
C ALA A 282 23.15 32.65 -3.43
N ALA A 283 23.35 33.73 -2.64
CA ALA A 283 24.65 34.18 -2.18
C ALA A 283 25.33 33.24 -1.17
N MET A 284 24.58 32.33 -0.53
CA MET A 284 25.16 31.31 0.35
C MET A 284 25.92 30.22 -0.40
N GLY A 285 25.87 30.27 -1.73
CA GLY A 285 26.35 29.23 -2.62
C GLY A 285 25.48 27.99 -2.51
N SER A 286 25.35 27.25 -3.61
CA SER A 286 25.22 25.82 -3.44
C SER A 286 26.39 25.39 -2.54
N HIS A 287 26.13 24.80 -1.38
CA HIS A 287 27.14 23.87 -0.87
C HIS A 287 27.36 22.91 -2.04
N ALA A 288 28.54 23.00 -2.64
CA ALA A 288 28.92 22.29 -3.85
C ALA A 288 29.03 20.79 -3.55
N GLY A 289 27.91 20.13 -3.30
CA GLY A 289 27.70 18.75 -3.67
C GLY A 289 27.19 18.76 -5.10
N GLY A 290 27.66 17.85 -5.94
CA GLY A 290 27.09 17.63 -7.27
C GLY A 290 25.57 17.40 -7.20
N ALA A 291 24.90 17.34 -8.35
CA ALA A 291 23.48 16.96 -8.37
C ALA A 291 23.27 15.68 -7.54
N THR A 292 22.27 15.67 -6.64
CA THR A 292 21.93 14.51 -5.81
C THR A 292 20.59 13.90 -6.25
N VAL A 293 20.46 12.60 -6.03
CA VAL A 293 19.23 11.83 -6.13
C VAL A 293 18.83 11.46 -4.71
N GLY A 294 17.62 11.82 -4.32
CA GLY A 294 17.00 11.41 -3.08
C GLY A 294 16.57 9.94 -3.13
N VAL A 295 16.76 9.22 -2.05
CA VAL A 295 16.25 7.84 -1.89
C VAL A 295 15.25 7.82 -0.74
N ARG A 296 14.11 7.17 -0.97
CA ARG A 296 13.11 6.87 0.05
C ARG A 296 12.85 5.38 0.11
N LEU A 297 12.71 4.88 1.33
CA LEU A 297 12.31 3.51 1.59
C LEU A 297 10.94 3.51 2.27
N TRP A 298 10.05 2.67 1.77
CA TRP A 298 8.71 2.43 2.30
C TRP A 298 8.61 0.99 2.77
N ALA A 299 7.76 0.72 3.77
CA ALA A 299 7.46 -0.65 4.17
C ALA A 299 6.81 -1.44 3.03
N SER A 300 5.89 -0.78 2.32
CA SER A 300 5.19 -1.31 1.14
C SER A 300 4.53 -0.15 0.37
N ARG A 301 3.96 -0.42 -0.81
CA ARG A 301 3.20 0.59 -1.56
C ARG A 301 2.02 1.10 -0.73
N GLY A 302 2.00 2.40 -0.45
CA GLY A 302 1.00 3.03 0.42
C GLY A 302 1.22 2.80 1.92
N GLY A 303 2.33 2.15 2.31
CA GLY A 303 2.75 1.97 3.70
C GLY A 303 3.47 3.20 4.26
N SER A 304 4.03 3.05 5.47
CA SER A 304 4.85 4.07 6.13
C SER A 304 6.28 4.11 5.59
N ARG A 305 6.95 5.26 5.72
CA ARG A 305 8.39 5.36 5.43
C ARG A 305 9.21 4.62 6.47
N LEU A 306 10.29 3.99 6.03
CA LEU A 306 11.24 3.28 6.88
C LEU A 306 12.57 4.04 6.97
N ALA A 307 13.09 4.14 8.19
CA ALA A 307 14.47 4.52 8.41
C ALA A 307 15.38 3.29 8.23
N ALA A 308 16.33 3.39 7.30
CA ALA A 308 17.28 2.34 6.97
C ALA A 308 18.62 2.96 6.58
N GLU A 309 19.71 2.22 6.83
CA GLU A 309 20.98 2.54 6.20
C GLU A 309 20.92 2.14 4.73
N VAL A 310 21.43 3.02 3.86
CA VAL A 310 21.52 2.80 2.41
C VAL A 310 22.99 2.80 2.03
N VAL A 311 23.42 1.74 1.34
CA VAL A 311 24.74 1.66 0.72
C VAL A 311 24.54 1.54 -0.79
N VAL A 312 24.95 2.55 -1.52
CA VAL A 312 24.96 2.59 -2.99
C VAL A 312 26.36 2.26 -3.45
N SER A 313 26.53 1.11 -4.08
CA SER A 313 27.78 0.70 -4.71
C SER A 313 27.67 0.96 -6.21
N ALA A 314 28.25 2.06 -6.67
CA ALA A 314 28.26 2.43 -8.09
C ALA A 314 29.52 1.91 -8.76
N ARG A 315 29.39 1.34 -9.96
CA ARG A 315 30.53 0.80 -10.71
C ARG A 315 30.71 1.55 -12.02
N ALA A 316 31.74 2.38 -12.11
CA ALA A 316 32.14 2.97 -13.38
C ALA A 316 32.75 1.91 -14.31
N PRO A 317 32.59 2.01 -15.64
CA PRO A 317 33.27 1.11 -16.58
C PRO A 317 34.80 1.16 -16.38
N GLY A 318 35.39 0.09 -15.86
CA GLY A 318 36.84 -0.04 -15.68
C GLY A 318 37.43 0.58 -14.40
N GLY A 319 36.61 1.04 -13.44
CA GLY A 319 37.06 1.58 -12.15
C GLY A 319 36.66 0.72 -10.93
N ASP A 320 37.28 1.00 -9.79
CA ASP A 320 36.88 0.42 -8.49
C ASP A 320 35.48 0.93 -8.08
N PRO A 321 34.66 0.10 -7.40
CA PRO A 321 33.33 0.51 -6.95
C PRO A 321 33.43 1.64 -5.93
N ALA A 322 32.71 2.74 -6.19
CA ALA A 322 32.54 3.81 -5.22
C ALA A 322 31.32 3.51 -4.34
N GLU A 323 31.53 3.49 -3.01
CA GLU A 323 30.44 3.34 -2.05
C GLU A 323 29.97 4.69 -1.53
N HIS A 324 28.66 4.93 -1.62
CA HIS A 324 28.00 6.06 -0.98
C HIS A 324 27.06 5.55 0.10
N ARG A 325 27.16 6.13 1.30
CA ARG A 325 26.32 5.79 2.44
C ARG A 325 25.36 6.92 2.74
N ALA A 326 24.10 6.59 2.91
CA ALA A 326 23.06 7.52 3.30
C ALA A 326 22.09 6.85 4.28
N ARG A 327 21.14 7.60 4.81
CA ARG A 327 20.11 7.08 5.71
C ARG A 327 18.74 7.59 5.29
N THR A 328 17.79 6.68 5.09
CA THR A 328 16.38 7.05 4.87
C THR A 328 15.70 7.43 6.18
N PHE A 329 14.55 8.11 6.07
CA PHE A 329 13.83 8.71 7.19
C PHE A 329 12.42 8.14 7.30
N ALA A 330 11.86 8.13 8.52
CA ALA A 330 10.53 7.59 8.81
C ALA A 330 9.45 8.69 8.75
N ASP A 331 8.17 8.33 8.89
CA ASP A 331 7.05 9.29 8.79
C ASP A 331 7.09 10.48 9.76
N PRO A 332 7.63 10.39 11.00
CA PRO A 332 7.78 11.55 11.87
C PRO A 332 8.78 12.60 11.35
N ASP A 333 9.64 12.26 10.40
CA ASP A 333 10.57 13.19 9.76
C ASP A 333 9.88 13.98 8.63
N ASP A 334 10.35 15.21 8.31
CA ASP A 334 9.80 16.01 7.20
C ASP A 334 9.74 15.18 5.90
N ILE A 335 8.60 15.24 5.20
CA ILE A 335 8.33 14.48 3.98
C ILE A 335 9.30 14.83 2.84
N ASN A 336 9.85 16.04 2.86
CA ASN A 336 10.83 16.55 1.92
C ASN A 336 12.27 16.19 2.30
N ARG A 337 12.50 15.62 3.49
CA ARG A 337 13.81 15.12 3.90
C ARG A 337 14.09 13.80 3.20
N LEU A 338 15.14 13.77 2.39
CA LEU A 338 15.52 12.64 1.55
C LEU A 338 16.92 12.15 1.89
N ALA A 339 17.18 10.85 1.71
CA ALA A 339 18.54 10.33 1.74
C ALA A 339 19.24 10.76 0.45
N GLU A 340 20.14 11.74 0.53
CA GLU A 340 20.80 12.27 -0.67
C GLU A 340 22.00 11.41 -1.08
N VAL A 341 21.98 10.94 -2.33
CA VAL A 341 23.07 10.18 -2.96
C VAL A 341 23.57 10.98 -4.16
N PRO A 342 24.89 11.06 -4.42
CA PRO A 342 25.41 11.72 -5.62
C PRO A 342 24.81 11.15 -6.91
N ALA A 343 24.38 12.01 -7.85
CA ALA A 343 23.70 11.59 -9.07
C ALA A 343 24.61 10.83 -10.04
N ASP A 344 25.93 11.05 -9.97
CA ASP A 344 26.95 10.30 -10.70
C ASP A 344 27.03 8.82 -10.28
N ALA A 345 26.50 8.46 -9.09
CA ALA A 345 26.32 7.08 -8.69
C ALA A 345 25.28 6.32 -9.54
N PHE A 346 24.39 7.03 -10.25
CA PHE A 346 23.33 6.46 -11.09
C PHE A 346 23.65 6.62 -12.58
N ALA A 347 24.81 6.11 -12.99
CA ALA A 347 25.28 6.13 -14.38
C ALA A 347 24.28 5.47 -15.37
N SER A 348 24.43 5.79 -16.65
CA SER A 348 23.70 5.14 -17.74
C SER A 348 24.69 4.44 -18.68
N PRO A 349 24.66 3.10 -18.84
CA PRO A 349 23.72 2.17 -18.19
C PRO A 349 23.99 2.02 -16.68
N PRO A 350 22.95 1.75 -15.87
CA PRO A 350 23.10 1.57 -14.43
C PRO A 350 23.96 0.33 -14.13
N ALA A 351 24.96 0.50 -13.28
CA ALA A 351 25.89 -0.55 -12.90
C ALA A 351 26.19 -0.50 -11.40
N GLY A 352 26.10 -1.67 -10.76
CA GLY A 352 26.26 -1.82 -9.31
C GLY A 352 24.96 -2.20 -8.61
N SER A 353 24.86 -1.85 -7.32
CA SER A 353 23.73 -2.26 -6.47
C SER A 353 23.43 -1.24 -5.39
N MET A 354 22.21 -1.32 -4.86
CA MET A 354 21.79 -0.58 -3.68
C MET A 354 21.35 -1.55 -2.60
N SER A 355 21.94 -1.43 -1.41
CA SER A 355 21.65 -2.26 -0.24
C SER A 355 20.99 -1.42 0.85
N PHE A 356 19.93 -1.97 1.43
CA PHE A 356 19.16 -1.36 2.51
C PHE A 356 19.25 -2.25 3.74
N THR A 357 19.63 -1.67 4.89
CA THR A 357 19.63 -2.39 6.17
C THR A 357 18.57 -1.82 7.11
N HIS A 358 17.61 -2.65 7.49
CA HIS A 358 16.50 -2.30 8.37
C HIS A 358 16.19 -3.46 9.32
N GLY A 359 16.01 -3.19 10.62
CA GLY A 359 15.68 -4.24 11.60
C GLY A 359 16.71 -5.37 11.72
N GLY A 360 17.97 -5.14 11.33
CA GLY A 360 19.04 -6.15 11.31
C GLY A 360 19.08 -7.04 10.06
N GLU A 361 18.14 -6.86 9.14
CA GLU A 361 18.12 -7.53 7.83
C GLU A 361 18.69 -6.58 6.76
N ALA A 362 19.50 -7.11 5.84
CA ALA A 362 19.99 -6.37 4.68
C ALA A 362 19.39 -6.95 3.39
N ARG A 363 18.77 -6.10 2.56
CA ARG A 363 18.23 -6.49 1.25
C ARG A 363 18.90 -5.66 0.15
N THR A 364 19.30 -6.33 -0.93
CA THR A 364 20.05 -5.71 -2.02
C THR A 364 19.27 -5.80 -3.32
N MET A 365 19.23 -4.69 -4.07
CA MET A 365 18.67 -4.63 -5.41
C MET A 365 19.73 -4.20 -6.44
N PRO A 366 19.58 -4.61 -7.71
CA PRO A 366 20.35 -4.02 -8.80
C PRO A 366 20.18 -2.49 -8.84
N MET A 367 21.21 -1.78 -9.32
CA MET A 367 21.14 -0.33 -9.46
C MET A 367 19.94 0.07 -10.35
N PRO A 368 19.00 0.89 -9.86
CA PRO A 368 17.91 1.39 -10.70
C PRO A 368 18.45 2.43 -11.69
N ALA A 369 17.73 2.60 -12.80
CA ALA A 369 17.99 3.72 -13.70
C ALA A 369 17.69 5.05 -13.01
N ALA A 370 18.43 6.11 -13.36
CA ALA A 370 18.15 7.44 -12.88
C ALA A 370 16.73 7.87 -13.29
N PRO A 371 15.89 8.37 -12.36
CA PRO A 371 14.51 8.75 -12.65
C PRO A 371 14.42 9.91 -13.65
N ALA A 372 13.54 9.79 -14.65
CA ALA A 372 13.26 10.84 -15.62
C ALA A 372 12.41 11.95 -14.98
N GLY A 373 12.96 13.15 -14.85
CA GLY A 373 12.21 14.35 -14.45
C GLY A 373 11.88 14.49 -12.95
N GLY A 374 12.35 13.60 -12.07
CA GLY A 374 12.16 13.73 -10.63
C GLY A 374 13.33 13.11 -9.86
N ARG A 375 14.00 13.89 -9.00
CA ARG A 375 15.25 13.49 -8.34
C ARG A 375 15.06 12.47 -7.19
N VAL A 376 14.06 11.59 -7.21
CA VAL A 376 13.76 10.67 -6.10
C VAL A 376 13.55 9.24 -6.57
N ILE A 377 14.24 8.29 -5.94
CA ILE A 377 14.03 6.85 -6.10
C ILE A 377 13.17 6.36 -4.93
N GLU A 378 12.00 5.83 -5.27
CA GLU A 378 11.11 5.15 -4.32
C GLU A 378 11.44 3.66 -4.27
N VAL A 379 11.75 3.16 -3.08
CA VAL A 379 12.03 1.75 -2.83
C VAL A 379 11.03 1.18 -1.83
N PHE A 380 10.58 -0.05 -2.06
CA PHE A 380 9.61 -0.74 -1.21
C PHE A 380 10.28 -1.97 -0.59
N TRP A 381 10.34 -2.01 0.74
CA TRP A 381 11.01 -3.07 1.49
C TRP A 381 10.45 -4.45 1.16
N ASP A 382 9.13 -4.59 1.06
CA ASP A 382 8.46 -5.84 0.72
C ASP A 382 8.68 -6.31 -0.73
N GLU A 383 9.17 -5.44 -1.61
CA GLU A 383 9.51 -5.74 -3.01
C GLU A 383 11.02 -5.99 -3.22
N LEU A 384 11.85 -5.77 -2.20
CA LEU A 384 13.28 -6.03 -2.30
C LEU A 384 13.59 -7.54 -2.34
N PRO A 385 14.60 -7.96 -3.14
CA PRO A 385 14.97 -9.37 -3.24
C PRO A 385 15.38 -10.00 -1.91
N LEU A 386 14.94 -11.24 -1.73
CA LEU A 386 15.33 -12.13 -0.64
C LEU A 386 16.22 -13.27 -1.17
N SER A 387 17.15 -13.74 -0.33
CA SER A 387 17.78 -15.05 -0.55
C SER A 387 16.75 -16.19 -0.38
N GLU A 388 17.07 -17.39 -0.85
CA GLU A 388 16.23 -18.58 -0.64
C GLU A 388 15.91 -18.81 0.85
N ASP A 389 16.93 -18.78 1.71
CA ASP A 389 16.75 -18.98 3.15
C ASP A 389 15.90 -17.89 3.79
N ALA A 390 16.11 -16.63 3.42
CA ALA A 390 15.32 -15.51 3.91
C ALA A 390 13.85 -15.62 3.44
N ALA A 391 13.62 -16.06 2.20
CA ALA A 391 12.29 -16.29 1.66
C ALA A 391 11.57 -17.44 2.37
N LYS A 392 12.24 -18.57 2.62
CA LYS A 392 11.69 -19.69 3.40
C LYS A 392 11.33 -19.26 4.83
N ALA A 393 12.24 -18.55 5.49
CA ALA A 393 11.99 -18.03 6.84
C ALA A 393 10.81 -17.03 6.85
N GLN A 394 10.71 -16.17 5.83
CA GLN A 394 9.61 -15.21 5.69
C GLN A 394 8.27 -15.89 5.40
N ALA A 395 8.25 -16.94 4.57
CA ALA A 395 7.05 -17.74 4.30
C ALA A 395 6.55 -18.44 5.57
N LEU A 396 7.45 -19.04 6.35
CA LEU A 396 7.11 -19.64 7.64
C LEU A 396 6.58 -18.60 8.62
N ARG A 397 7.23 -17.44 8.76
CA ARG A 397 6.74 -16.35 9.64
C ARG A 397 5.36 -15.85 9.20
N SER A 398 5.15 -15.66 7.90
CA SER A 398 3.89 -15.19 7.34
C SER A 398 2.76 -16.20 7.60
N TRP A 399 3.04 -17.49 7.43
CA TRP A 399 2.11 -18.56 7.77
C TRP A 399 1.79 -18.61 9.27
N LEU A 400 2.81 -18.55 10.14
CA LEU A 400 2.60 -18.58 11.58
C LEU A 400 1.78 -17.37 12.06
N SER A 401 2.04 -16.18 11.52
CA SER A 401 1.25 -14.98 11.81
C SER A 401 -0.19 -15.12 11.33
N HIS A 402 -0.43 -15.70 10.15
CA HIS A 402 -1.78 -15.98 9.66
C HIS A 402 -2.50 -17.00 10.56
N ALA A 403 -1.83 -18.09 10.90
CA ALA A 403 -2.36 -19.15 11.73
C ALA A 403 -2.72 -18.63 13.13
N ASP A 404 -1.87 -17.80 13.74
CA ASP A 404 -2.11 -17.18 15.04
C ASP A 404 -3.34 -16.25 14.99
N ALA A 405 -3.41 -15.36 13.99
CA ALA A 405 -4.52 -14.42 13.83
C ALA A 405 -5.88 -15.10 13.62
N HIS A 406 -5.91 -16.34 13.12
CA HIS A 406 -7.14 -17.10 12.87
C HIS A 406 -7.39 -18.23 13.86
N ARG A 407 -6.43 -18.54 14.75
CA ARG A 407 -6.46 -19.73 15.61
C ARG A 407 -7.72 -19.80 16.46
N ASP A 408 -8.06 -18.71 17.15
CA ASP A 408 -9.20 -18.67 18.07
C ASP A 408 -10.52 -18.83 17.32
N ALA A 409 -10.69 -18.16 16.19
CA ALA A 409 -11.89 -18.28 15.36
C ALA A 409 -12.03 -19.70 14.77
N CYS A 410 -10.94 -20.27 14.25
CA CYS A 410 -10.93 -21.65 13.76
C CYS A 410 -11.24 -22.65 14.88
N ALA A 411 -10.64 -22.49 16.06
CA ALA A 411 -10.86 -23.38 17.20
C ALA A 411 -12.29 -23.30 17.71
N ALA A 412 -12.88 -22.10 17.78
CA ALA A 412 -14.26 -21.91 18.19
C ALA A 412 -15.26 -22.56 17.23
N ASP A 413 -15.09 -22.36 15.92
CA ASP A 413 -15.95 -22.98 14.90
C ASP A 413 -15.84 -24.52 14.93
N LEU A 414 -14.61 -25.05 14.99
CA LEU A 414 -14.39 -26.50 15.03
C LEU A 414 -14.89 -27.15 16.34
N ALA A 415 -14.81 -26.45 17.48
CA ALA A 415 -15.40 -26.91 18.73
C ALA A 415 -16.93 -26.93 18.72
N ALA A 416 -17.54 -26.12 17.85
CA ALA A 416 -18.98 -26.11 17.60
C ALA A 416 -19.39 -27.06 16.46
N ASP A 417 -18.48 -27.95 16.02
CA ASP A 417 -18.71 -28.90 14.92
C ASP A 417 -19.21 -28.21 13.63
N LEU A 418 -18.64 -27.06 13.25
CA LEU A 418 -18.98 -26.35 12.03
C LEU A 418 -17.79 -25.61 11.42
N VAL A 419 -17.95 -25.11 10.19
CA VAL A 419 -17.10 -24.07 9.60
C VAL A 419 -17.96 -23.00 8.94
N LYS A 420 -17.45 -21.76 8.92
CA LYS A 420 -18.13 -20.61 8.33
C LYS A 420 -17.28 -19.96 7.25
N ALA A 421 -17.83 -19.76 6.06
CA ALA A 421 -17.18 -19.06 4.96
C ALA A 421 -18.20 -18.52 3.96
N ALA A 422 -17.88 -17.40 3.31
CA ALA A 422 -18.73 -16.78 2.27
C ALA A 422 -20.19 -16.53 2.71
N GLY A 423 -20.45 -16.28 4.00
CA GLY A 423 -21.80 -16.07 4.54
C GLY A 423 -22.62 -17.35 4.74
N HIS A 424 -21.99 -18.52 4.60
CA HIS A 424 -22.61 -19.83 4.79
C HIS A 424 -21.97 -20.60 5.94
N GLU A 425 -22.69 -21.59 6.45
CA GLU A 425 -22.23 -22.51 7.49
C GLU A 425 -22.29 -23.96 6.98
N MET A 426 -21.32 -24.77 7.40
CA MET A 426 -21.24 -26.20 7.09
C MET A 426 -20.97 -26.98 8.38
N ARG A 427 -21.97 -27.70 8.86
CA ARG A 427 -21.86 -28.55 10.06
C ARG A 427 -21.00 -29.77 9.77
N LEU A 428 -20.31 -30.29 10.78
CA LEU A 428 -19.35 -31.37 10.67
C LEU A 428 -19.72 -32.51 11.60
N LEU A 429 -19.38 -33.73 11.20
CA LEU A 429 -19.20 -34.86 12.11
C LEU A 429 -17.74 -35.30 11.98
N ARG A 430 -17.10 -35.65 13.09
CA ARG A 430 -15.67 -36.00 13.12
C ARG A 430 -15.43 -37.34 13.82
N ARG A 431 -14.49 -38.11 13.28
CA ARG A 431 -13.87 -39.29 13.93
C ARG A 431 -12.36 -39.23 13.73
N GLU A 432 -11.61 -39.82 14.65
CA GLU A 432 -10.14 -39.83 14.62
C GLU A 432 -9.66 -41.28 14.71
N PHE A 433 -8.66 -41.61 13.89
CA PHE A 433 -8.11 -42.96 13.76
C PHE A 433 -6.58 -42.92 13.81
N GLY A 434 -6.00 -43.94 14.42
CA GLY A 434 -4.56 -44.13 14.52
C GLY A 434 -3.82 -43.04 15.31
N GLU A 435 -2.52 -43.25 15.50
CA GLU A 435 -1.62 -42.30 16.12
C GLU A 435 -1.17 -41.22 15.13
N ALA A 436 -0.98 -39.99 15.63
CA ALA A 436 -0.53 -38.88 14.80
C ALA A 436 0.93 -39.06 14.36
N PRO A 437 1.25 -38.96 13.05
CA PRO A 437 2.62 -38.92 12.57
C PRO A 437 3.32 -37.61 12.94
N GLU A 438 4.66 -37.60 12.96
CA GLU A 438 5.49 -36.40 13.23
C GLU A 438 5.16 -35.25 12.27
N GLY A 439 4.94 -35.56 10.99
CA GLY A 439 4.58 -34.58 9.95
C GLY A 439 3.12 -34.13 9.94
N GLY A 440 2.33 -34.46 10.98
CA GLY A 440 0.91 -34.11 11.09
C GLY A 440 -0.05 -35.21 10.59
N ARG A 441 -1.30 -35.11 11.03
CA ARG A 441 -2.36 -36.07 10.70
C ARG A 441 -2.84 -35.92 9.26
N SER A 442 -3.33 -37.00 8.68
CA SER A 442 -4.11 -36.91 7.44
C SER A 442 -5.55 -36.44 7.70
N LEU A 443 -6.17 -35.79 6.71
CA LEU A 443 -7.57 -35.36 6.74
C LEU A 443 -8.36 -36.06 5.64
N TRP A 444 -9.50 -36.65 6.01
CA TRP A 444 -10.37 -37.39 5.09
C TRP A 444 -11.75 -36.73 5.07
N ILE A 445 -12.07 -36.04 3.97
CA ILE A 445 -13.35 -35.34 3.80
C ILE A 445 -14.31 -36.27 3.06
N SER A 446 -15.38 -36.70 3.73
CA SER A 446 -16.33 -37.70 3.24
C SER A 446 -17.71 -37.08 2.99
N LEU A 447 -18.01 -36.80 1.71
CA LEU A 447 -19.22 -36.11 1.28
C LEU A 447 -20.44 -37.03 1.27
N HIS A 448 -21.53 -36.61 1.93
CA HIS A 448 -22.74 -37.42 2.02
C HIS A 448 -23.55 -37.41 0.71
N GLY A 449 -24.26 -38.52 0.47
CA GLY A 449 -25.27 -38.64 -0.58
C GLY A 449 -26.60 -37.94 -0.23
N GLY A 450 -27.60 -38.05 -1.09
CA GLY A 450 -28.86 -37.30 -0.96
C GLY A 450 -29.02 -36.35 -2.13
N GLY A 451 -29.35 -35.09 -1.86
CA GLY A 451 -29.56 -34.06 -2.88
C GLY A 451 -30.89 -34.24 -3.63
N GLY A 452 -31.68 -33.16 -3.72
CA GLY A 452 -33.03 -33.18 -4.29
C GLY A 452 -34.06 -34.00 -3.47
N ALA A 453 -33.63 -34.62 -2.38
CA ALA A 453 -34.46 -35.37 -1.44
C ALA A 453 -34.93 -34.47 -0.27
N PRO A 454 -35.96 -34.88 0.50
CA PRO A 454 -36.37 -34.18 1.72
C PRO A 454 -35.22 -34.00 2.72
N ALA A 455 -35.29 -32.94 3.53
CA ALA A 455 -34.24 -32.57 4.48
C ALA A 455 -33.90 -33.70 5.47
N GLU A 456 -34.91 -34.47 5.92
CA GLU A 456 -34.74 -35.58 6.84
C GLU A 456 -33.92 -36.73 6.22
N VAL A 457 -34.04 -36.92 4.90
CA VAL A 457 -33.24 -37.90 4.16
C VAL A 457 -31.79 -37.44 4.10
N ASN A 458 -31.53 -36.18 3.75
CA ASN A 458 -30.17 -35.62 3.72
C ASN A 458 -29.51 -35.68 5.11
N GLU A 459 -30.24 -35.35 6.17
CA GLU A 459 -29.78 -35.45 7.56
C GLU A 459 -29.37 -36.88 7.92
N ARG A 460 -30.16 -37.87 7.51
CA ARG A 460 -29.85 -39.29 7.73
C ARG A 460 -28.62 -39.72 6.92
N GLN A 461 -28.50 -39.32 5.65
CA GLN A 461 -27.34 -39.64 4.83
C GLN A 461 -26.05 -39.06 5.42
N TRP A 462 -26.09 -37.81 5.89
CA TRP A 462 -24.97 -37.18 6.58
C TRP A 462 -24.52 -37.97 7.82
N LYS A 463 -25.47 -38.37 8.68
CA LYS A 463 -25.18 -39.19 9.88
C LYS A 463 -24.65 -40.59 9.55
N ASN A 464 -25.03 -41.16 8.42
CA ASN A 464 -24.49 -42.43 7.94
C ASN A 464 -23.06 -42.27 7.41
N GLN A 465 -22.79 -41.17 6.70
CA GLN A 465 -21.53 -40.95 5.98
C GLN A 465 -20.29 -41.04 6.89
N ILE A 466 -20.36 -40.50 8.11
CA ILE A 466 -19.24 -40.53 9.07
C ILE A 466 -18.83 -41.94 9.52
N ARG A 467 -19.68 -42.95 9.30
CA ARG A 467 -19.44 -44.34 9.72
C ARG A 467 -18.96 -45.24 8.59
N LEU A 468 -18.90 -44.74 7.35
CA LEU A 468 -18.62 -45.59 6.18
C LEU A 468 -17.15 -45.99 6.06
N TYR A 469 -16.23 -45.12 6.48
CA TYR A 469 -14.81 -45.28 6.20
C TYR A 469 -13.95 -45.08 7.45
N GLU A 470 -13.00 -46.00 7.64
CA GLU A 470 -12.10 -46.05 8.78
C GLU A 470 -10.66 -46.20 8.25
N PRO A 471 -9.95 -45.10 7.95
CA PRO A 471 -8.55 -45.15 7.54
C PRO A 471 -7.69 -45.66 8.70
N ALA A 472 -6.51 -46.20 8.39
CA ALA A 472 -5.54 -46.63 9.42
C ALA A 472 -5.05 -45.45 10.28
N GLU A 473 -4.95 -44.26 9.69
CA GLU A 473 -4.57 -43.02 10.36
C GLU A 473 -5.33 -41.85 9.74
N GLY A 474 -5.77 -40.91 10.58
CA GLY A 474 -6.26 -39.60 10.15
C GLY A 474 -7.53 -39.14 10.86
N ILE A 475 -7.94 -37.92 10.53
CA ILE A 475 -9.20 -37.32 10.97
C ILE A 475 -10.20 -37.47 9.84
N VAL A 476 -11.28 -38.21 10.05
CA VAL A 476 -12.41 -38.31 9.11
C VAL A 476 -13.44 -37.26 9.47
N VAL A 477 -13.77 -36.41 8.50
CA VAL A 477 -14.81 -35.39 8.61
C VAL A 477 -15.90 -35.68 7.58
N ALA A 478 -17.13 -35.80 8.03
CA ALA A 478 -18.31 -35.78 7.17
C ALA A 478 -18.96 -34.39 7.27
N PRO A 479 -18.77 -33.49 6.30
CA PRO A 479 -19.51 -32.23 6.26
C PRO A 479 -20.96 -32.47 5.86
N ARG A 480 -21.90 -31.68 6.40
CA ARG A 480 -23.27 -31.58 5.89
C ARG A 480 -23.34 -30.49 4.84
N ALA A 481 -23.74 -30.82 3.62
CA ALA A 481 -23.83 -29.84 2.55
C ALA A 481 -24.73 -28.65 2.94
N PRO A 482 -24.40 -27.40 2.57
CA PRO A 482 -25.20 -26.24 2.98
C PRO A 482 -26.66 -26.27 2.49
N SER A 483 -26.93 -26.93 1.36
CA SER A 483 -28.26 -27.10 0.79
C SER A 483 -28.67 -28.57 0.66
N ASP A 484 -29.96 -28.79 0.41
CA ASP A 484 -30.52 -30.11 0.05
C ASP A 484 -30.85 -30.22 -1.45
N THR A 485 -30.39 -29.27 -2.27
CA THR A 485 -30.64 -29.26 -3.73
C THR A 485 -29.93 -30.41 -4.42
N TRP A 486 -30.38 -30.77 -5.63
CA TRP A 486 -29.70 -31.82 -6.43
C TRP A 486 -28.21 -31.52 -6.64
N ASN A 487 -27.84 -30.24 -6.57
CA ASN A 487 -26.48 -29.74 -6.73
C ASN A 487 -25.73 -29.38 -5.46
N LEU A 488 -26.11 -29.93 -4.31
CA LEU A 488 -25.60 -29.57 -2.99
C LEU A 488 -24.07 -29.45 -2.86
N TRP A 489 -23.28 -30.20 -3.64
CA TRP A 489 -21.81 -30.18 -3.61
C TRP A 489 -21.12 -29.42 -4.75
N HIS A 490 -21.86 -28.93 -5.76
CA HIS A 490 -21.31 -28.20 -6.91
C HIS A 490 -21.77 -26.75 -6.99
N ARG A 491 -22.07 -26.18 -5.83
CA ARG A 491 -22.36 -24.75 -5.69
C ARG A 491 -21.11 -23.96 -5.28
N PRO A 492 -20.98 -22.68 -5.68
CA PRO A 492 -19.79 -21.88 -5.41
C PRO A 492 -19.40 -21.77 -3.94
N GLU A 493 -20.37 -21.71 -3.01
CA GLU A 493 -20.08 -21.59 -1.59
C GLU A 493 -19.33 -22.80 -1.00
N VAL A 494 -19.45 -23.98 -1.62
CA VAL A 494 -18.81 -25.22 -1.15
C VAL A 494 -17.29 -25.10 -1.18
N ASP A 495 -16.74 -24.39 -2.18
CA ASP A 495 -15.30 -24.19 -2.32
C ASP A 495 -14.71 -23.43 -1.13
N ALA A 496 -15.37 -22.33 -0.75
CA ALA A 496 -14.95 -21.49 0.36
C ALA A 496 -15.05 -22.25 1.69
N LEU A 497 -16.11 -23.05 1.86
CA LEU A 497 -16.32 -23.86 3.06
C LEU A 497 -15.32 -25.02 3.18
N LEU A 498 -14.99 -25.70 2.08
CA LEU A 498 -13.95 -26.73 2.05
C LEU A 498 -12.55 -26.12 2.26
N ALA A 499 -12.27 -24.98 1.63
CA ALA A 499 -11.03 -24.25 1.85
C ALA A 499 -10.87 -23.87 3.33
N ARG A 500 -11.94 -23.38 3.96
CA ARG A 500 -11.96 -23.04 5.38
C ARG A 500 -11.81 -24.27 6.28
N LEU A 501 -12.46 -25.39 5.93
CA LEU A 501 -12.28 -26.65 6.66
C LEU A 501 -10.83 -27.12 6.66
N ILE A 502 -10.18 -27.12 5.49
CA ILE A 502 -8.77 -27.51 5.37
C ILE A 502 -7.88 -26.58 6.18
N GLU A 503 -8.06 -25.26 6.03
CA GLU A 503 -7.32 -24.25 6.79
C GLU A 503 -7.46 -24.45 8.31
N SER A 504 -8.69 -24.54 8.81
CA SER A 504 -8.96 -24.74 10.23
C SER A 504 -8.35 -26.04 10.76
N ALA A 505 -8.40 -27.12 9.97
CA ALA A 505 -7.82 -28.40 10.33
C ALA A 505 -6.29 -28.35 10.40
N VAL A 506 -5.63 -27.64 9.47
CA VAL A 506 -4.17 -27.44 9.51
C VAL A 506 -3.78 -26.62 10.76
N ILE A 507 -4.52 -25.55 11.06
CA ILE A 507 -4.21 -24.65 12.19
C ILE A 507 -4.45 -25.32 13.55
N VAL A 508 -5.57 -26.03 13.71
CA VAL A 508 -6.07 -26.49 15.03
C VAL A 508 -5.78 -27.97 15.27
N TRP A 509 -5.88 -28.81 14.24
CA TRP A 509 -5.73 -30.26 14.38
C TRP A 509 -4.37 -30.80 13.91
N ASN A 510 -3.43 -29.90 13.57
CA ASN A 510 -2.11 -30.26 13.05
C ASN A 510 -2.21 -31.21 11.84
N VAL A 511 -3.16 -30.93 10.94
CA VAL A 511 -3.29 -31.66 9.67
C VAL A 511 -2.14 -31.28 8.74
N ASN A 512 -1.57 -32.28 8.10
CA ASN A 512 -0.62 -32.07 7.01
C ASN A 512 -1.40 -31.65 5.74
N PRO A 513 -1.15 -30.45 5.18
CA PRO A 513 -1.89 -29.96 4.00
C PRO A 513 -1.67 -30.83 2.75
N ASP A 514 -0.60 -31.64 2.72
CA ASP A 514 -0.31 -32.56 1.61
C ASP A 514 -0.89 -33.97 1.82
N ARG A 515 -1.64 -34.20 2.91
CA ARG A 515 -2.33 -35.46 3.21
C ARG A 515 -3.83 -35.24 3.43
N VAL A 516 -4.44 -34.42 2.58
CA VAL A 516 -5.89 -34.18 2.54
C VAL A 516 -6.53 -35.01 1.43
N TYR A 517 -7.56 -35.78 1.76
CA TYR A 517 -8.23 -36.71 0.86
C TYR A 517 -9.70 -36.35 0.72
N LEU A 518 -10.23 -36.41 -0.51
CA LEU A 518 -11.65 -36.15 -0.79
C LEU A 518 -12.35 -37.43 -1.22
N MET A 519 -13.47 -37.76 -0.59
CA MET A 519 -14.26 -38.93 -0.96
C MET A 519 -15.75 -38.66 -0.82
N GLY A 520 -16.60 -39.43 -1.48
CA GLY A 520 -18.04 -39.18 -1.41
C GLY A 520 -18.88 -40.26 -2.05
N TYR A 521 -20.08 -40.48 -1.51
CA TYR A 521 -20.98 -41.54 -1.94
C TYR A 521 -22.27 -40.98 -2.56
N SER A 522 -22.76 -41.57 -3.66
CA SER A 522 -23.99 -41.15 -4.35
C SER A 522 -23.91 -39.68 -4.80
N ALA A 523 -24.82 -38.80 -4.38
CA ALA A 523 -24.70 -37.36 -4.64
C ALA A 523 -23.41 -36.74 -4.06
N GLY A 524 -22.84 -37.32 -3.00
CA GLY A 524 -21.49 -36.98 -2.54
C GLY A 524 -20.42 -37.36 -3.57
N GLY A 525 -20.61 -38.48 -4.27
CA GLY A 525 -19.80 -38.88 -5.43
C GLY A 525 -19.97 -37.94 -6.63
N ASP A 526 -21.20 -37.45 -6.90
CA ASP A 526 -21.41 -36.36 -7.88
C ASP A 526 -20.57 -35.14 -7.49
N GLY A 527 -20.55 -34.81 -6.19
CA GLY A 527 -19.69 -33.79 -5.61
C GLY A 527 -18.20 -34.03 -5.87
N VAL A 528 -17.70 -35.25 -5.66
CA VAL A 528 -16.29 -35.59 -5.93
C VAL A 528 -15.93 -35.40 -7.39
N TYR A 529 -16.78 -35.84 -8.34
CA TYR A 529 -16.56 -35.59 -9.77
C TYR A 529 -16.44 -34.10 -10.11
N GLN A 530 -17.24 -33.25 -9.46
CA GLN A 530 -17.30 -31.82 -9.73
C GLN A 530 -16.18 -31.04 -9.02
N LEU A 531 -15.82 -31.42 -7.79
CA LEU A 531 -14.84 -30.73 -6.95
C LEU A 531 -13.41 -31.14 -7.29
N ALA A 532 -13.14 -32.44 -7.48
CA ALA A 532 -11.79 -32.95 -7.63
C ALA A 532 -11.02 -32.32 -8.81
N PRO A 533 -11.58 -32.13 -10.03
CA PRO A 533 -10.84 -31.52 -11.14
C PRO A 533 -10.53 -30.04 -10.93
N ARG A 534 -11.38 -29.30 -10.21
CA ARG A 534 -11.24 -27.83 -10.03
C ARG A 534 -10.56 -27.42 -8.73
N LEU A 535 -10.52 -28.32 -7.75
CA LEU A 535 -9.79 -28.15 -6.48
C LEU A 535 -8.64 -29.16 -6.36
N ALA A 536 -8.13 -29.65 -7.49
CA ALA A 536 -7.14 -30.73 -7.54
C ALA A 536 -5.87 -30.42 -6.75
N ASP A 537 -5.52 -29.14 -6.70
CA ASP A 537 -4.37 -28.59 -5.98
C ASP A 537 -4.57 -28.50 -4.46
N ARG A 538 -5.66 -29.03 -3.91
CA ARG A 538 -5.92 -29.11 -2.46
C ARG A 538 -5.85 -30.52 -1.89
N PHE A 539 -5.76 -31.54 -2.74
CA PHE A 539 -5.92 -32.93 -2.33
C PHE A 539 -4.73 -33.79 -2.74
N ALA A 540 -4.43 -34.80 -1.92
CA ALA A 540 -3.47 -35.85 -2.20
C ALA A 540 -4.06 -36.96 -3.08
N ALA A 541 -5.34 -37.27 -2.88
CA ALA A 541 -6.12 -38.18 -3.74
C ALA A 541 -7.63 -37.91 -3.57
N ALA A 542 -8.43 -38.31 -4.55
CA ALA A 542 -9.88 -38.28 -4.47
C ALA A 542 -10.52 -39.62 -4.91
N ALA A 543 -11.63 -40.00 -4.28
CA ALA A 543 -12.38 -41.20 -4.62
C ALA A 543 -13.87 -40.92 -4.75
N MET A 544 -14.42 -41.26 -5.91
CA MET A 544 -15.84 -41.17 -6.22
C MET A 544 -16.50 -42.53 -6.04
N MET A 545 -17.60 -42.57 -5.28
CA MET A 545 -18.37 -43.79 -5.03
C MET A 545 -19.83 -43.60 -5.47
N ALA A 546 -20.31 -44.44 -6.40
CA ALA A 546 -21.71 -44.48 -6.86
C ALA A 546 -22.33 -43.14 -7.32
N GLY A 547 -21.51 -42.19 -7.78
CA GLY A 547 -21.92 -40.88 -8.28
C GLY A 547 -22.01 -40.79 -9.81
N HIS A 548 -22.54 -39.68 -10.28
CA HIS A 548 -22.67 -39.30 -11.68
C HIS A 548 -21.89 -37.98 -11.93
N PRO A 549 -21.05 -37.90 -12.97
CA PRO A 549 -20.19 -36.74 -13.22
C PRO A 549 -20.94 -35.50 -13.69
N ASN A 550 -22.15 -35.67 -14.22
CA ASN A 550 -22.89 -34.63 -14.92
C ASN A 550 -22.04 -34.04 -16.06
N ASP A 551 -21.76 -32.75 -16.04
CA ASP A 551 -20.95 -32.03 -17.02
C ASP A 551 -19.47 -31.89 -16.61
N ALA A 552 -19.04 -32.56 -15.54
CA ALA A 552 -17.64 -32.54 -15.11
C ALA A 552 -16.70 -33.02 -16.22
N SER A 553 -15.48 -32.49 -16.20
CA SER A 553 -14.41 -32.87 -17.10
C SER A 553 -13.23 -33.48 -16.32
N PRO A 554 -12.67 -34.62 -16.75
CA PRO A 554 -11.50 -35.21 -16.10
C PRO A 554 -10.20 -34.43 -16.34
N ILE A 555 -10.21 -33.44 -17.24
CA ILE A 555 -9.00 -32.76 -17.73
C ILE A 555 -8.16 -32.14 -16.60
N GLY A 556 -8.81 -31.55 -15.58
CA GLY A 556 -8.13 -30.97 -14.42
C GLY A 556 -7.51 -31.97 -13.44
N LEU A 557 -7.77 -33.28 -13.60
CA LEU A 557 -7.28 -34.33 -12.70
C LEU A 557 -5.83 -34.74 -12.95
N ARG A 558 -5.10 -34.10 -13.87
CA ARG A 558 -3.76 -34.52 -14.31
C ARG A 558 -2.83 -34.90 -13.15
N ASN A 559 -2.81 -34.08 -12.09
CA ASN A 559 -1.92 -34.24 -10.94
C ASN A 559 -2.58 -34.84 -9.71
N LEU A 560 -3.89 -35.15 -9.77
CA LEU A 560 -4.65 -35.68 -8.64
C LEU A 560 -4.98 -37.16 -8.87
N PRO A 561 -4.42 -38.08 -8.07
CA PRO A 561 -4.87 -39.47 -8.02
C PRO A 561 -6.39 -39.57 -7.83
N PHE A 562 -7.09 -40.15 -8.81
CA PHE A 562 -8.55 -40.20 -8.84
C PHE A 562 -9.09 -41.63 -8.98
N ALA A 563 -9.93 -42.05 -8.03
CA ALA A 563 -10.56 -43.37 -8.08
C ALA A 563 -12.07 -43.32 -8.35
N ILE A 564 -12.56 -44.32 -9.07
CA ILE A 564 -13.97 -44.52 -9.44
C ILE A 564 -14.41 -45.90 -8.93
N PHE A 565 -15.40 -45.92 -8.05
CA PHE A 565 -16.03 -47.14 -7.55
C PHE A 565 -17.52 -47.14 -7.87
N MET A 566 -17.98 -48.18 -8.54
CA MET A 566 -19.37 -48.24 -9.03
C MET A 566 -19.93 -49.67 -9.00
N GLY A 567 -21.21 -49.79 -8.67
CA GLY A 567 -21.94 -51.06 -8.80
C GLY A 567 -22.26 -51.37 -10.27
N GLY A 568 -22.02 -52.60 -10.70
CA GLY A 568 -22.33 -53.07 -12.05
C GLY A 568 -23.82 -52.98 -12.38
N ASN A 569 -24.68 -53.09 -11.37
CA ASN A 569 -26.14 -52.99 -11.46
C ASN A 569 -26.70 -51.60 -11.07
N ASP A 570 -25.86 -50.60 -10.79
CA ASP A 570 -26.31 -49.21 -10.54
C ASP A 570 -26.60 -48.48 -11.86
N ALA A 571 -27.72 -48.85 -12.50
CA ALA A 571 -28.12 -48.32 -13.80
C ALA A 571 -28.86 -46.97 -13.74
N ALA A 572 -29.17 -46.45 -12.54
CA ALA A 572 -29.85 -45.17 -12.40
C ALA A 572 -29.00 -44.05 -13.04
N TYR A 573 -29.62 -43.21 -13.88
CA TYR A 573 -28.92 -42.18 -14.66
C TYR A 573 -27.74 -42.71 -15.50
N ASN A 574 -27.75 -44.00 -15.83
CA ASN A 574 -26.66 -44.67 -16.54
C ASN A 574 -25.29 -44.60 -15.82
N ARG A 575 -25.28 -44.45 -14.49
CA ARG A 575 -24.06 -44.30 -13.67
C ARG A 575 -23.02 -45.36 -13.95
N ASN A 576 -23.42 -46.64 -13.98
CA ASN A 576 -22.52 -47.76 -14.26
C ASN A 576 -21.83 -47.68 -15.63
N ALA A 577 -22.53 -47.26 -16.69
CA ALA A 577 -21.92 -47.10 -18.01
C ALA A 577 -21.04 -45.85 -18.07
N VAL A 578 -21.50 -44.73 -17.48
CA VAL A 578 -20.73 -43.47 -17.44
C VAL A 578 -19.45 -43.63 -16.63
N ALA A 579 -19.45 -44.40 -15.54
CA ALA A 579 -18.24 -44.72 -14.78
C ALA A 579 -17.21 -45.48 -15.62
N ARG A 580 -17.65 -46.45 -16.45
CA ARG A 580 -16.75 -47.15 -17.39
C ARG A 580 -16.18 -46.20 -18.44
N GLN A 581 -17.01 -45.36 -19.03
CA GLN A 581 -16.58 -44.35 -20.01
C GLN A 581 -15.58 -43.35 -19.42
N TRP A 582 -15.78 -42.92 -18.16
CA TRP A 582 -14.81 -42.08 -17.46
C TRP A 582 -13.49 -42.81 -17.22
N GLY A 583 -13.54 -44.09 -16.88
CA GLY A 583 -12.34 -44.92 -16.78
C GLY A 583 -11.56 -45.01 -18.10
N GLU A 584 -12.26 -45.23 -19.22
CA GLU A 584 -11.65 -45.23 -20.56
C GLU A 584 -11.03 -43.88 -20.91
N ARG A 585 -11.71 -42.77 -20.59
CA ARG A 585 -11.17 -41.41 -20.80
C ARG A 585 -9.92 -41.15 -19.97
N LEU A 586 -9.90 -41.56 -18.70
CA LEU A 586 -8.73 -41.42 -17.83
C LEU A 586 -7.57 -42.30 -18.32
N ALA A 587 -7.85 -43.51 -18.78
CA ALA A 587 -6.86 -44.39 -19.39
C ALA A 587 -6.25 -43.77 -20.66
N GLN A 588 -7.08 -43.16 -21.52
CA GLN A 588 -6.59 -42.46 -22.71
C GLN A 588 -5.74 -41.24 -22.34
N LEU A 589 -6.21 -40.40 -21.41
CA LEU A 589 -5.46 -39.23 -20.95
C LEU A 589 -4.11 -39.62 -20.33
N ALA A 590 -4.05 -40.70 -19.55
CA ALA A 590 -2.81 -41.23 -18.98
C ALA A 590 -1.87 -41.81 -20.05
N ALA A 591 -2.41 -42.39 -21.13
CA ALA A 591 -1.61 -42.86 -22.26
C ALA A 591 -1.01 -41.69 -23.06
N ASP A 592 -1.76 -40.60 -23.22
CA ASP A 592 -1.35 -39.40 -23.96
C ASP A 592 -0.36 -38.53 -23.15
N ASP A 593 -0.39 -38.59 -21.82
CA ASP A 593 0.48 -37.86 -20.90
C ASP A 593 1.10 -38.81 -19.86
N PRO A 594 2.19 -39.52 -20.20
CA PRO A 594 2.83 -40.47 -19.29
C PRO A 594 3.19 -39.84 -17.93
N GLY A 595 2.70 -40.46 -16.85
CA GLY A 595 2.84 -39.96 -15.49
C GLY A 595 1.76 -38.97 -15.05
N GLY A 596 0.85 -38.58 -15.95
CA GLY A 596 -0.37 -37.85 -15.64
C GLY A 596 -1.57 -38.77 -15.40
N TYR A 597 -2.62 -38.19 -14.81
CA TYR A 597 -3.92 -38.84 -14.56
C TYR A 597 -3.83 -40.19 -13.83
N PRO A 598 -3.10 -40.30 -12.70
CA PRO A 598 -3.09 -41.53 -11.90
C PRO A 598 -4.52 -41.89 -11.49
N HIS A 599 -4.98 -43.09 -11.83
CA HIS A 599 -6.37 -43.47 -11.60
C HIS A 599 -6.56 -44.93 -11.23
N ARG A 600 -7.69 -45.22 -10.60
CA ARG A 600 -8.18 -46.56 -10.30
C ARG A 600 -9.67 -46.64 -10.61
N VAL A 601 -10.10 -47.70 -11.29
CA VAL A 601 -11.52 -47.91 -11.60
C VAL A 601 -11.90 -49.32 -11.22
N THR A 602 -12.87 -49.46 -10.31
CA THR A 602 -13.44 -50.75 -9.92
C THR A 602 -14.94 -50.73 -10.16
N ILE A 603 -15.41 -51.61 -11.05
CA ILE A 603 -16.83 -51.88 -11.26
C ILE A 603 -17.18 -53.23 -10.64
N TYR A 604 -18.02 -53.25 -9.61
CA TYR A 604 -18.40 -54.47 -8.90
C TYR A 604 -19.59 -55.14 -9.60
N PRO A 605 -19.42 -56.25 -10.35
CA PRO A 605 -20.44 -56.73 -11.29
C PRO A 605 -21.83 -56.93 -10.68
N ASP A 606 -21.89 -57.51 -9.48
CA ASP A 606 -23.15 -57.88 -8.84
C ASP A 606 -23.73 -56.80 -7.91
N ALA A 607 -22.99 -55.72 -7.64
CA ALA A 607 -23.43 -54.68 -6.71
C ALA A 607 -24.38 -53.68 -7.39
N GLY A 608 -25.41 -53.25 -6.66
CA GLY A 608 -26.28 -52.13 -7.04
C GLY A 608 -25.72 -50.78 -6.57
N HIS A 609 -26.60 -49.81 -6.31
CA HIS A 609 -26.20 -48.48 -5.81
C HIS A 609 -25.40 -48.54 -4.50
N TRP A 610 -25.71 -49.50 -3.63
CA TRP A 610 -24.93 -49.80 -2.44
C TRP A 610 -23.93 -50.93 -2.74
N MET A 611 -22.63 -50.66 -2.57
CA MET A 611 -21.54 -51.59 -2.88
C MET A 611 -21.14 -52.51 -1.72
N ASN A 612 -21.95 -52.54 -0.65
CA ASN A 612 -21.71 -53.34 0.57
C ASN A 612 -20.34 -53.07 1.23
N GLY A 613 -19.88 -51.81 1.17
CA GLY A 613 -18.60 -51.37 1.76
C GLY A 613 -17.35 -51.88 1.03
N LYS A 614 -17.48 -52.57 -0.10
CA LYS A 614 -16.32 -53.07 -0.87
C LYS A 614 -15.43 -51.93 -1.35
N ASP A 615 -16.01 -50.77 -1.61
CA ASP A 615 -15.36 -49.52 -1.99
C ASP A 615 -14.41 -48.96 -0.92
N ALA A 616 -14.41 -49.48 0.31
CA ALA A 616 -13.39 -49.17 1.32
C ALA A 616 -11.95 -49.55 0.87
N GLU A 617 -11.79 -50.36 -0.18
CA GLU A 617 -10.49 -50.59 -0.82
C GLU A 617 -9.81 -49.32 -1.37
N ALA A 618 -10.58 -48.22 -1.49
CA ALA A 618 -10.06 -46.90 -1.81
C ALA A 618 -9.06 -46.39 -0.76
N LEU A 619 -9.31 -46.64 0.54
CA LEU A 619 -8.56 -46.06 1.65
C LEU A 619 -7.05 -46.35 1.58
N PRO A 620 -6.58 -47.62 1.52
CA PRO A 620 -5.15 -47.90 1.44
C PRO A 620 -4.52 -47.44 0.12
N TRP A 621 -5.28 -47.36 -0.97
CA TRP A 621 -4.78 -46.83 -2.24
C TRP A 621 -4.57 -45.32 -2.17
N MET A 622 -5.56 -44.57 -1.67
CA MET A 622 -5.47 -43.12 -1.50
C MET A 622 -4.35 -42.73 -0.53
N ALA A 623 -4.24 -43.45 0.60
CA ALA A 623 -3.23 -43.19 1.62
C ALA A 623 -1.78 -43.37 1.14
N GLY A 624 -1.57 -44.04 -0.01
CA GLY A 624 -0.26 -44.17 -0.65
C GLY A 624 0.21 -42.92 -1.38
N PHE A 625 -0.64 -41.89 -1.52
CA PHE A 625 -0.32 -40.65 -2.20
C PHE A 625 -0.12 -39.49 -1.21
N SER A 626 0.70 -38.53 -1.61
CA SER A 626 0.78 -37.21 -0.99
C SER A 626 0.66 -36.18 -2.09
N ARG A 627 0.05 -35.03 -1.78
CA ARG A 627 -0.07 -33.93 -2.74
C ARG A 627 1.31 -33.47 -3.15
N HIS A 628 1.47 -33.16 -4.42
CA HIS A 628 2.67 -32.48 -4.93
C HIS A 628 2.33 -31.00 -5.16
N PRO A 629 2.76 -30.07 -4.29
CA PRO A 629 2.35 -28.66 -4.34
C PRO A 629 2.83 -27.92 -5.59
N TRP A 630 3.98 -28.33 -6.13
CA TRP A 630 4.69 -27.66 -7.21
C TRP A 630 4.90 -28.59 -8.43
N PRO A 631 3.83 -29.11 -9.07
CA PRO A 631 3.97 -30.04 -10.18
C PRO A 631 4.57 -29.38 -11.42
N ARG A 632 5.49 -30.08 -12.09
CA ARG A 632 6.16 -29.57 -13.31
C ARG A 632 5.19 -29.35 -14.47
N ARG A 633 4.02 -29.98 -14.48
CA ARG A 633 3.00 -29.81 -15.53
C ARG A 633 1.63 -29.63 -14.92
N VAL A 634 0.87 -28.70 -15.46
CA VAL A 634 -0.48 -28.34 -15.01
C VAL A 634 -1.39 -28.24 -16.22
N VAL A 635 -2.58 -28.81 -16.12
CA VAL A 635 -3.65 -28.61 -17.09
C VAL A 635 -4.84 -28.06 -16.32
N TRP A 636 -5.10 -26.76 -16.51
CA TRP A 636 -6.12 -26.03 -15.81
C TRP A 636 -7.31 -25.80 -16.72
N ARG A 637 -8.42 -26.49 -16.48
CA ARG A 637 -9.68 -26.29 -17.20
C ARG A 637 -10.72 -25.69 -16.25
N GLN A 638 -11.26 -24.54 -16.61
CA GLN A 638 -12.31 -23.87 -15.84
C GLN A 638 -13.64 -24.64 -15.94
N GLY A 639 -14.25 -24.91 -14.79
CA GLY A 639 -15.61 -25.47 -14.71
C GLY A 639 -16.68 -24.38 -14.64
N ASN A 640 -17.93 -24.78 -14.37
CA ASN A 640 -19.05 -23.85 -14.19
C ASN A 640 -18.96 -23.01 -12.91
N THR A 641 -18.10 -23.40 -11.98
CA THR A 641 -17.68 -22.58 -10.84
C THR A 641 -16.22 -22.20 -11.09
N PRO A 642 -15.98 -21.05 -11.73
CA PRO A 642 -14.64 -20.60 -12.03
C PRO A 642 -13.86 -20.26 -10.77
N HIS A 643 -12.54 -20.34 -10.89
CA HIS A 643 -11.61 -20.02 -9.81
C HIS A 643 -10.40 -19.28 -10.38
N GLU A 644 -9.72 -18.52 -9.53
CA GLU A 644 -8.70 -17.56 -9.95
C GLU A 644 -7.28 -18.12 -9.81
N ARG A 645 -7.10 -19.27 -9.16
CA ARG A 645 -5.80 -19.88 -8.89
C ARG A 645 -5.88 -21.40 -8.98
N PHE A 646 -4.94 -22.00 -9.70
CA PHE A 646 -4.78 -23.45 -9.79
C PHE A 646 -3.29 -23.82 -9.82
N TYR A 647 -2.82 -24.56 -8.83
CA TYR A 647 -1.39 -24.81 -8.57
C TYR A 647 -0.59 -23.48 -8.54
N TRP A 648 0.39 -23.36 -9.45
CA TRP A 648 1.28 -22.20 -9.62
C TRP A 648 0.78 -21.21 -10.69
N LEU A 649 -0.47 -21.31 -11.12
CA LEU A 649 -1.10 -20.40 -12.06
C LEU A 649 -2.18 -19.56 -11.35
N ALA A 650 -2.28 -18.28 -11.71
CA ALA A 650 -3.39 -17.43 -11.36
C ALA A 650 -3.83 -16.54 -12.54
N VAL A 651 -5.12 -16.24 -12.61
CA VAL A 651 -5.73 -15.32 -13.58
C VAL A 651 -6.57 -14.26 -12.88
N ASP A 652 -6.85 -13.16 -13.55
CA ASP A 652 -7.79 -12.18 -13.02
C ASP A 652 -9.22 -12.76 -12.99
N PRO A 653 -10.08 -12.34 -12.04
CA PRO A 653 -11.45 -12.87 -11.91
C PRO A 653 -12.27 -12.77 -13.21
N ALA A 654 -12.05 -11.71 -14.00
CA ALA A 654 -12.72 -11.49 -15.28
C ALA A 654 -12.32 -12.52 -16.36
N ASP A 655 -11.17 -13.17 -16.19
CA ASP A 655 -10.62 -14.15 -17.12
C ASP A 655 -10.86 -15.61 -16.70
N ALA A 656 -11.39 -15.84 -15.50
CA ALA A 656 -11.84 -17.15 -15.04
C ALA A 656 -13.21 -17.49 -15.67
N THR A 657 -13.20 -17.94 -16.94
CA THR A 657 -14.42 -18.23 -17.70
C THR A 657 -14.61 -19.74 -17.91
N PRO A 658 -15.83 -20.30 -17.76
CA PRO A 658 -16.09 -21.73 -17.96
C PRO A 658 -15.57 -22.24 -19.32
N GLY A 659 -14.96 -23.42 -19.31
CA GLY A 659 -14.44 -24.08 -20.50
C GLY A 659 -13.06 -23.61 -20.96
N ARG A 660 -12.57 -22.46 -20.49
CA ARG A 660 -11.21 -21.98 -20.78
C ARG A 660 -10.18 -22.95 -20.21
N GLU A 661 -9.13 -23.20 -20.98
CA GLU A 661 -8.07 -24.15 -20.64
C GLU A 661 -6.69 -23.49 -20.74
N ILE A 662 -5.83 -23.75 -19.76
CA ILE A 662 -4.42 -23.35 -19.75
C ILE A 662 -3.59 -24.61 -19.51
N ARG A 663 -2.67 -24.91 -20.43
CA ARG A 663 -1.65 -25.95 -20.25
C ARG A 663 -0.33 -25.27 -19.94
N ALA A 664 0.32 -25.74 -18.89
CA ALA A 664 1.56 -25.13 -18.42
C ALA A 664 2.58 -26.21 -18.06
N ALA A 665 3.83 -26.01 -18.42
CA ALA A 665 4.92 -26.94 -18.15
C ALA A 665 6.19 -26.18 -17.75
N ALA A 666 6.91 -26.68 -16.75
CA ALA A 666 8.23 -26.23 -16.36
C ALA A 666 9.25 -27.33 -16.67
N ASP A 667 10.21 -27.05 -17.54
CA ASP A 667 11.32 -27.92 -17.92
C ASP A 667 12.64 -27.16 -17.79
N GLY A 668 13.50 -27.60 -16.87
CA GLY A 668 14.64 -26.81 -16.42
C GLY A 668 14.24 -25.39 -16.02
N GLN A 669 14.87 -24.40 -16.64
CA GLN A 669 14.59 -22.97 -16.46
C GLN A 669 13.57 -22.38 -17.45
N THR A 670 12.83 -23.23 -18.17
CA THR A 670 11.83 -22.79 -19.16
C THR A 670 10.41 -23.15 -18.71
N ILE A 671 9.53 -22.15 -18.69
CA ILE A 671 8.09 -22.32 -18.49
C ILE A 671 7.38 -22.15 -19.83
N THR A 672 6.62 -23.15 -20.26
CA THR A 672 5.77 -23.11 -21.46
C THR A 672 4.31 -22.94 -21.07
N LEU A 673 3.60 -22.05 -21.75
CA LEU A 673 2.17 -21.78 -21.57
C LEU A 673 1.43 -21.93 -22.90
N GLU A 674 0.30 -22.63 -22.88
CA GLU A 674 -0.59 -22.78 -24.03
C GLU A 674 -2.03 -22.51 -23.59
N ALA A 675 -2.69 -21.56 -24.25
CA ALA A 675 -4.09 -21.20 -24.00
C ALA A 675 -4.63 -20.34 -25.15
N ASP A 676 -5.96 -20.21 -25.22
CA ASP A 676 -6.62 -19.24 -26.09
C ASP A 676 -6.40 -17.80 -25.57
N GLY A 677 -5.51 -17.06 -26.25
CA GLY A 677 -5.16 -15.68 -25.90
C GLY A 677 -5.99 -14.60 -26.63
N PRO A 678 -5.77 -13.30 -26.31
CA PRO A 678 -4.85 -12.80 -25.30
C PRO A 678 -5.35 -13.10 -23.88
N LEU A 679 -4.46 -13.53 -22.99
CA LEU A 679 -4.80 -13.86 -21.59
C LEU A 679 -3.68 -13.45 -20.65
N ALA A 680 -3.98 -12.66 -19.62
CA ALA A 680 -3.03 -12.35 -18.56
C ALA A 680 -2.97 -13.49 -17.54
N VAL A 681 -1.77 -13.99 -17.27
CA VAL A 681 -1.52 -15.05 -16.30
C VAL A 681 -0.41 -14.61 -15.35
N GLU A 682 -0.65 -14.77 -14.06
CA GLU A 682 0.37 -14.64 -13.02
C GLU A 682 0.92 -16.04 -12.70
N LEU A 683 2.24 -16.18 -12.84
CA LEU A 683 2.98 -17.36 -12.45
C LEU A 683 3.43 -17.17 -11.00
N LEU A 684 3.00 -18.07 -10.11
CA LEU A 684 3.34 -18.11 -8.70
C LEU A 684 4.47 -19.13 -8.53
N LEU A 685 5.68 -18.68 -8.23
CA LEU A 685 6.88 -19.52 -8.32
C LEU A 685 7.49 -19.82 -6.94
N HIS A 686 8.16 -20.96 -6.88
CA HIS A 686 8.87 -21.48 -5.71
C HIS A 686 10.08 -22.30 -6.19
N ASP A 687 11.10 -22.40 -5.35
CA ASP A 687 12.37 -23.07 -5.67
C ASP A 687 12.22 -24.58 -5.97
N ASP A 688 11.18 -25.22 -5.42
CA ASP A 688 10.84 -26.62 -5.76
C ASP A 688 10.38 -26.78 -7.22
N LEU A 689 9.84 -25.71 -7.83
CA LEU A 689 9.39 -25.70 -9.23
C LEU A 689 10.52 -25.30 -10.19
N ILE A 690 11.32 -24.30 -9.86
CA ILE A 690 12.32 -23.70 -10.75
C ILE A 690 13.38 -22.96 -9.93
N ASP A 691 14.63 -22.95 -10.38
CA ASP A 691 15.71 -22.23 -9.68
C ASP A 691 15.54 -20.72 -9.86
N LEU A 692 15.20 -20.01 -8.78
CA LEU A 692 14.92 -18.57 -8.81
C LEU A 692 16.18 -17.70 -8.75
N ASP A 693 17.37 -18.30 -8.55
CA ASP A 693 18.65 -17.58 -8.65
C ASP A 693 19.17 -17.53 -10.09
N GLN A 694 18.58 -18.31 -10.99
CA GLN A 694 18.89 -18.33 -12.41
C GLN A 694 17.82 -17.60 -13.26
N PRO A 695 18.19 -17.08 -14.44
CA PRO A 695 17.21 -16.54 -15.38
C PRO A 695 16.15 -17.60 -15.73
N VAL A 696 14.89 -17.20 -15.68
CA VAL A 696 13.74 -17.99 -16.11
C VAL A 696 13.28 -17.49 -17.48
N ARG A 697 13.09 -18.40 -18.42
CA ARG A 697 12.46 -18.09 -19.72
C ARG A 697 11.01 -18.54 -19.70
N VAL A 698 10.09 -17.66 -20.10
CA VAL A 698 8.68 -18.02 -20.29
C VAL A 698 8.32 -17.89 -21.76
N THR A 699 7.82 -18.99 -22.33
CA THR A 699 7.29 -19.04 -23.69
C THR A 699 5.78 -19.30 -23.65
N ALA A 700 5.00 -18.48 -24.34
CA ALA A 700 3.56 -18.63 -24.45
C ALA A 700 3.14 -18.75 -25.92
N ASN A 701 2.40 -19.81 -26.27
CA ASN A 701 2.02 -20.13 -27.66
C ASN A 701 3.21 -20.02 -28.64
N ARG A 702 4.34 -20.64 -28.26
CA ARG A 702 5.63 -20.66 -28.98
C ARG A 702 6.40 -19.32 -29.06
N ARG A 703 5.91 -18.26 -28.41
CA ARG A 703 6.59 -16.95 -28.36
C ARG A 703 7.21 -16.68 -27.00
N ALA A 704 8.45 -16.19 -26.95
CA ALA A 704 9.05 -15.70 -25.71
C ALA A 704 8.29 -14.48 -25.20
N VAL A 705 7.80 -14.53 -23.96
CA VAL A 705 7.04 -13.46 -23.30
C VAL A 705 7.75 -12.90 -22.07
N PHE A 706 8.75 -13.60 -21.53
CA PHE A 706 9.60 -13.14 -20.44
C PHE A 706 10.94 -13.88 -20.48
N GLU A 707 12.02 -13.16 -20.12
CA GLU A 707 13.34 -13.74 -19.85
C GLU A 707 14.07 -12.88 -18.81
N GLY A 708 14.45 -13.48 -17.68
CA GLY A 708 15.16 -12.77 -16.62
C GLY A 708 15.09 -13.48 -15.26
N VAL A 709 15.80 -12.95 -14.28
CA VAL A 709 15.72 -13.42 -12.89
C VAL A 709 14.44 -12.86 -12.25
N ILE A 710 13.70 -13.71 -11.55
CA ILE A 710 12.46 -13.33 -10.85
C ILE A 710 12.76 -13.36 -9.35
N PRO A 711 12.85 -12.20 -8.68
CA PRO A 711 13.30 -12.16 -7.29
C PRO A 711 12.26 -12.78 -6.35
N ARG A 712 12.77 -13.45 -5.31
CA ARG A 712 11.96 -13.82 -4.14
C ARG A 712 11.63 -12.55 -3.38
N THR A 713 10.36 -12.33 -3.02
CA THR A 713 9.93 -11.11 -2.32
C THR A 713 8.91 -11.41 -1.23
N GLU A 714 8.95 -10.62 -0.16
CA GLU A 714 7.97 -10.69 0.91
C GLU A 714 6.54 -10.38 0.40
N GLN A 715 6.43 -9.48 -0.57
CA GLN A 715 5.17 -9.17 -1.24
C GLN A 715 4.56 -10.40 -1.95
N ALA A 716 5.36 -11.19 -2.68
CA ALA A 716 4.88 -12.40 -3.35
C ALA A 716 4.36 -13.43 -2.35
N ILE A 717 5.11 -13.66 -1.26
CA ILE A 717 4.74 -14.56 -0.17
C ILE A 717 3.41 -14.14 0.46
N ARG A 718 3.31 -12.87 0.87
CA ARG A 718 2.10 -12.33 1.51
C ARG A 718 0.88 -12.40 0.60
N ARG A 719 1.02 -12.04 -0.69
CA ARG A 719 -0.08 -12.16 -1.67
C ARG A 719 -0.49 -13.61 -1.91
N SER A 720 0.46 -14.53 -2.00
CA SER A 720 0.17 -15.95 -2.18
C SER A 720 -0.64 -16.49 -1.01
N LEU A 721 -0.20 -16.25 0.23
CA LEU A 721 -0.86 -16.74 1.44
C LEU A 721 -2.23 -16.08 1.68
N ALA A 722 -2.37 -14.79 1.36
CA ALA A 722 -3.66 -14.10 1.46
C ALA A 722 -4.73 -14.69 0.53
N ARG A 723 -4.34 -15.17 -0.67
CA ARG A 723 -5.26 -15.84 -1.60
C ARG A 723 -5.48 -17.31 -1.24
N ARG A 724 -4.44 -17.98 -0.71
CA ARG A 724 -4.51 -19.38 -0.30
C ARG A 724 -3.63 -19.60 0.93
N PRO A 725 -4.23 -19.72 2.14
CA PRO A 725 -3.50 -19.93 3.38
C PRO A 725 -3.04 -21.39 3.49
N ASP A 726 -2.00 -21.71 2.74
CA ASP A 726 -1.40 -23.05 2.64
C ASP A 726 0.12 -22.90 2.65
N PRO A 727 0.81 -23.35 3.72
CA PRO A 727 2.25 -23.17 3.85
C PRO A 727 3.04 -23.94 2.78
N ALA A 728 2.55 -25.08 2.29
CA ALA A 728 3.21 -25.88 1.27
C ALA A 728 3.11 -25.24 -0.13
N MET A 729 2.16 -24.31 -0.32
CA MET A 729 1.93 -23.57 -1.57
C MET A 729 2.21 -22.06 -1.44
N ALA A 730 3.07 -21.66 -0.49
CA ALA A 730 3.51 -20.29 -0.34
C ALA A 730 4.54 -19.92 -1.42
N ALA A 731 4.07 -19.31 -2.52
CA ALA A 731 4.97 -18.82 -3.58
C ALA A 731 5.91 -17.74 -3.05
N THR A 732 7.20 -17.86 -3.32
CA THR A 732 8.23 -16.90 -2.91
C THR A 732 8.50 -15.84 -3.97
N ALA A 733 8.15 -16.12 -5.22
CA ALA A 733 8.29 -15.21 -6.35
C ALA A 733 7.01 -15.19 -7.20
N ALA A 734 6.80 -14.12 -7.96
CA ALA A 734 5.69 -14.03 -8.90
C ALA A 734 6.06 -13.19 -10.13
N VAL A 735 5.56 -13.58 -11.30
CA VAL A 735 5.68 -12.80 -12.54
C VAL A 735 4.37 -12.84 -13.30
N ARG A 736 3.94 -11.69 -13.83
CA ARG A 736 2.76 -11.60 -14.71
C ARG A 736 3.20 -11.55 -16.16
N VAL A 737 2.63 -12.43 -16.98
CA VAL A 737 2.87 -12.54 -18.43
C VAL A 737 1.55 -12.52 -19.19
N THR A 738 1.60 -12.24 -20.49
CA THR A 738 0.43 -12.32 -21.37
C THR A 738 0.62 -13.44 -22.38
N ILE A 739 -0.26 -14.43 -22.37
CA ILE A 739 -0.34 -15.44 -23.42
C ILE A 739 -0.93 -14.77 -24.66
N PRO A 740 -0.19 -14.67 -25.78
CA PRO A 740 -0.70 -14.07 -27.01
C PRO A 740 -1.71 -14.99 -27.69
N ARG A 741 -2.44 -14.49 -28.70
CA ARG A 741 -3.22 -15.38 -29.58
C ARG A 741 -2.29 -16.42 -30.22
N ALA A 742 -2.74 -17.66 -30.29
CA ALA A 742 -2.02 -18.70 -31.02
C ALA A 742 -1.89 -18.28 -32.49
N GLU A 743 -0.69 -18.43 -33.05
CA GLU A 743 -0.52 -18.27 -34.49
C GLU A 743 -1.25 -19.41 -35.22
N PRO A 744 -1.91 -19.14 -36.35
CA PRO A 744 -2.45 -20.21 -37.18
C PRO A 744 -1.32 -21.18 -37.53
N ALA A 745 -1.57 -22.48 -37.42
CA ALA A 745 -0.60 -23.48 -37.84
C ALA A 745 -0.17 -23.16 -39.29
N GLU A 746 1.14 -23.12 -39.54
CA GLU A 746 1.63 -23.05 -40.92
C GLU A 746 0.99 -24.20 -41.71
N PRO A 747 0.42 -23.93 -42.90
CA PRO A 747 -0.10 -25.02 -43.71
C PRO A 747 1.03 -26.01 -43.94
N ALA A 748 0.84 -27.25 -43.51
CA ALA A 748 1.76 -28.33 -43.81
C ALA A 748 2.01 -28.33 -45.32
N ASP A 749 3.27 -28.17 -45.72
CA ASP A 749 3.67 -28.25 -47.11
C ASP A 749 3.13 -29.57 -47.67
N ARG A 750 2.35 -29.43 -48.76
CA ARG A 750 1.49 -30.46 -49.34
C ARG A 750 2.24 -31.67 -49.87
#